data_AF-A0A2E9EXQ4-F1
#
_entry.id   AF-A0A2E9EXQ4-F1
#
_cell.length_a   1.000
_cell.length_b   1.000
_cell.length_c   1.000
_cell.angle_alpha   90.00
_cell.angle_beta   90.00
_cell.angle_gamma   90.00
#
_symmetry.space_group_name_H-M   'P 1'
#
loop_
_entity.id
_entity.type
_entity.pdbx_description
1 polymer ?
#
loop_
_entity_poly.entity_id
_entity_poly.type
_entity_poly.pdbx_seq_one_letter_code
_entity_poly.pdbx_strand_id
1 'polypeptide(L)'
;MKAPPLYQLIAFIICSINAYSQIGPDGSGTINGYFIGPDSDLSGAPPEVLISGYYHNMVLTEEGECLAWGWGKYGQTIIDENLSKAVSIDGGYYHSVAVGDNGSVYAWGRNNYSQISIPEINLPAVQAAAGFTHTIVLIEDGTVIGFGRDNYGQSSIPKDLKNVKSIAAGREHNLALTEEGTVVAWGRNDYGQCSVPEGLNDVISVSAGYFHSTALREDGTVIVWGDSTYGQGNTPEELTDVTSIDAGGYHNVALKADGSVIAWGRNNYGQGEIPEGLGDVKVVTAGTVHNIAIKNDGTMIGWGRNNYGQADVLTGLNPADLTEENLSGADMRGVNLSGVQLSGANLSGVRSGSITGTPLSLPKDWVLLNGYLIGPGADLAEADITDFDLASLKIDGISSGGVIGEPVSLPEKWSLVNGYLVGPTANLQGADFSSLSLNGTDFTNADLEGVNFEDTDLSESIFTEADLDKADFSGANLASVISGDVSGSPEALPEGWKLIRGYLSGPSAVLTGADFSGVNLEGMDLSEAEMSGVSSGGVEGIPLQLPDGWNLINGYLIGPRANLSGIDLKEMDLSQANLNGISSGSVKGEPAALPENWNIVKGYLVGPTANLQEANFSEVDFSDANLSGTNLTDVNFTKANLKNTNLFGATGLDDVEFEEAVLDGVILPEGYEYINGYIAGGERVVPWSVAMTKISRLQKRIDELSQGVDPDVVIDGRTKSVLLEADPLTGDLILTLCLEESADLVNWDPVEDVYTRKIALPEGKKFYRFSVKK
;
A
#
# COMPACT_ATOMS: atom_id res chain seq x y z
N MET A 1 29.27 -17.48 -34.11
CA MET A 1 27.79 -17.44 -33.99
C MET A 1 27.39 -17.94 -32.60
N LYS A 2 27.45 -17.06 -31.61
CA LYS A 2 26.51 -17.05 -30.48
C LYS A 2 25.55 -15.92 -30.81
N ALA A 3 24.24 -16.16 -30.74
CA ALA A 3 23.26 -15.11 -30.98
C ALA A 3 23.40 -14.01 -29.90
N PRO A 4 23.20 -12.72 -30.22
CA PRO A 4 22.96 -11.73 -29.19
C PRO A 4 21.70 -12.13 -28.40
N PRO A 5 21.53 -11.69 -27.14
CA PRO A 5 20.33 -12.01 -26.37
C PRO A 5 19.12 -11.48 -27.14
N LEU A 6 18.29 -12.40 -27.63
CA LEU A 6 17.12 -12.11 -28.46
C LEU A 6 16.06 -11.27 -27.70
N TYR A 7 16.20 -11.15 -26.37
CA TYR A 7 15.25 -10.47 -25.49
C TYR A 7 15.27 -8.94 -25.57
N GLN A 8 16.43 -8.30 -25.68
CA GLN A 8 16.50 -6.83 -25.78
C GLN A 8 16.05 -6.32 -27.16
N LEU A 9 16.24 -7.10 -28.24
CA LEU A 9 15.92 -6.66 -29.60
C LEU A 9 14.42 -6.78 -29.96
N ILE A 10 13.68 -7.69 -29.30
CA ILE A 10 12.24 -7.88 -29.54
C ILE A 10 11.41 -6.80 -28.83
N ALA A 11 11.85 -6.30 -27.67
CA ALA A 11 11.20 -5.18 -26.98
C ALA A 11 11.19 -3.90 -27.84
N PHE A 12 12.24 -3.68 -28.63
CA PHE A 12 12.44 -2.46 -29.42
C PHE A 12 11.48 -2.27 -30.61
N ILE A 13 10.87 -3.33 -31.13
CA ILE A 13 10.05 -3.26 -32.37
C ILE A 13 8.54 -3.18 -32.06
N ILE A 14 8.11 -3.50 -30.83
CA ILE A 14 6.68 -3.61 -30.48
C ILE A 14 6.09 -2.28 -29.97
N CYS A 15 6.92 -1.27 -29.66
CA CYS A 15 6.50 0.04 -29.08
C CYS A 15 5.64 0.95 -29.98
N SER A 16 5.05 0.44 -31.07
CA SER A 16 4.10 1.19 -31.92
C SER A 16 2.64 0.76 -31.75
N ILE A 17 2.31 -0.08 -30.78
CA ILE A 17 0.93 -0.51 -30.52
C ILE A 17 0.51 -0.02 -29.14
N ASN A 18 -0.48 0.87 -29.09
CA ASN A 18 -1.29 1.12 -27.89
C ASN A 18 -1.99 -0.19 -27.49
N ALA A 19 -1.28 -1.05 -26.75
CA ALA A 19 -1.86 -2.22 -26.12
C ALA A 19 -2.15 -1.87 -24.67
N TYR A 20 -3.42 -1.88 -24.31
CA TYR A 20 -3.85 -1.81 -22.92
C TYR A 20 -3.12 -2.89 -22.12
N SER A 21 -2.53 -2.46 -21.00
CA SER A 21 -1.79 -3.24 -20.01
C SER A 21 -2.64 -4.36 -19.43
N GLN A 22 -2.25 -5.62 -19.64
CA GLN A 22 -2.65 -6.74 -18.77
C GLN A 22 -1.55 -7.80 -18.73
N ILE A 23 -1.26 -8.26 -17.51
CA ILE A 23 -0.57 -9.53 -17.27
C ILE A 23 -1.45 -10.64 -17.85
N GLY A 24 -0.87 -11.45 -18.73
CA GLY A 24 -1.55 -12.57 -19.37
C GLY A 24 -1.74 -13.76 -18.42
N PRO A 25 -2.52 -14.77 -18.83
CA PRO A 25 -2.74 -15.98 -18.04
C PRO A 25 -1.47 -16.79 -17.73
N ASP A 26 -0.38 -16.54 -18.45
CA ASP A 26 0.94 -17.15 -18.23
C ASP A 26 1.80 -16.38 -17.22
N GLY A 27 1.25 -15.34 -16.59
CA GLY A 27 1.95 -14.48 -15.63
C GLY A 27 2.89 -13.47 -16.27
N SER A 28 2.89 -13.32 -17.59
CA SER A 28 3.76 -12.38 -18.31
C SER A 28 2.98 -11.26 -19.02
N GLY A 29 3.59 -10.10 -19.22
CA GLY A 29 2.93 -8.97 -19.86
C GLY A 29 3.87 -7.80 -20.14
N THR A 30 3.30 -6.66 -20.53
CA THR A 30 4.06 -5.41 -20.70
C THR A 30 3.34 -4.27 -20.00
N ILE A 31 4.07 -3.55 -19.15
CA ILE A 31 3.58 -2.39 -18.40
C ILE A 31 4.60 -1.27 -18.55
N ASN A 32 4.16 -0.07 -18.95
CA ASN A 32 5.01 1.10 -19.13
C ASN A 32 6.25 0.85 -20.02
N GLY A 33 6.11 -0.06 -21.00
CA GLY A 33 7.19 -0.45 -21.92
C GLY A 33 8.15 -1.51 -21.39
N TYR A 34 7.99 -1.97 -20.16
CA TYR A 34 8.79 -3.04 -19.55
C TYR A 34 8.09 -4.39 -19.70
N PHE A 35 8.85 -5.41 -20.07
CA PHE A 35 8.37 -6.79 -20.03
C PHE A 35 8.33 -7.27 -18.57
N ILE A 36 7.15 -7.63 -18.10
CA ILE A 36 6.94 -8.24 -16.79
C ILE A 36 6.85 -9.74 -17.00
N GLY A 37 7.71 -10.51 -16.35
CA GLY A 37 7.75 -11.96 -16.47
C GLY A 37 9.04 -12.53 -15.86
N PRO A 38 9.23 -13.85 -15.91
CA PRO A 38 10.40 -14.50 -15.33
C PRO A 38 11.72 -13.95 -15.88
N ASP A 39 12.70 -13.79 -14.99
CA ASP A 39 14.06 -13.32 -15.27
C ASP A 39 14.14 -11.94 -15.95
N SER A 40 13.06 -11.14 -15.90
CA SER A 40 13.06 -9.82 -16.52
C SER A 40 13.90 -8.81 -15.72
N ASP A 41 14.57 -7.91 -16.43
CA ASP A 41 15.29 -6.81 -15.81
C ASP A 41 14.45 -5.54 -15.84
N LEU A 42 13.92 -5.16 -14.69
CA LEU A 42 13.12 -3.96 -14.51
C LEU A 42 13.94 -2.79 -13.95
N SER A 43 15.23 -2.99 -13.67
CA SER A 43 16.11 -1.92 -13.18
C SER A 43 16.53 -0.95 -14.28
N GLY A 44 16.31 -1.32 -15.55
CA GLY A 44 16.77 -0.58 -16.72
C GLY A 44 18.29 -0.55 -16.82
N ALA A 45 18.81 0.18 -17.81
CA ALA A 45 20.24 0.39 -18.00
C ALA A 45 20.55 1.91 -18.01
N PRO A 46 20.70 2.55 -16.83
CA PRO A 46 20.76 4.00 -16.71
C PRO A 46 21.85 4.61 -17.59
N PRO A 47 21.54 5.70 -18.34
CA PRO A 47 22.51 6.32 -19.23
C PRO A 47 23.55 7.13 -18.45
N GLU A 48 24.83 6.83 -18.68
CA GLU A 48 25.98 7.60 -18.18
C GLU A 48 26.39 8.69 -19.19
N VAL A 49 26.55 8.31 -20.46
CA VAL A 49 26.95 9.22 -21.54
C VAL A 49 25.92 9.16 -22.65
N LEU A 50 25.51 10.31 -23.15
CA LEU A 50 24.61 10.44 -24.30
C LEU A 50 25.26 11.35 -25.34
N ILE A 51 25.41 10.85 -26.57
CA ILE A 51 26.01 11.60 -27.68
C ILE A 51 25.14 11.44 -28.93
N SER A 52 24.86 12.56 -29.59
CA SER A 52 24.28 12.59 -30.92
C SER A 52 25.39 12.72 -31.95
N GLY A 53 25.58 11.66 -32.72
CA GLY A 53 26.21 11.82 -34.02
C GLY A 53 25.34 12.63 -34.97
N TYR A 54 25.81 12.81 -36.20
CA TYR A 54 25.15 13.73 -37.13
C TYR A 54 23.71 13.30 -37.46
N TYR A 55 23.43 11.98 -37.54
CA TYR A 55 22.12 11.43 -37.90
C TYR A 55 21.69 10.23 -37.04
N HIS A 56 22.50 9.87 -36.06
CA HIS A 56 22.25 8.75 -35.16
C HIS A 56 22.67 9.18 -33.76
N ASN A 57 22.18 8.48 -32.76
CA ASN A 57 22.52 8.73 -31.36
C ASN A 57 23.18 7.49 -30.81
N MET A 58 23.96 7.69 -29.76
CA MET A 58 24.60 6.63 -29.01
C MET A 58 24.49 6.94 -27.52
N VAL A 59 24.34 5.90 -26.73
CA VAL A 59 24.31 5.98 -25.28
C VAL A 59 25.25 4.93 -24.69
N LEU A 60 25.97 5.33 -23.65
CA LEU A 60 26.72 4.45 -22.77
C LEU A 60 25.94 4.31 -21.48
N THR A 61 25.65 3.09 -21.05
CA THR A 61 25.00 2.82 -19.76
C THR A 61 26.05 2.79 -18.65
N GLU A 62 25.63 2.96 -17.40
CA GLU A 62 26.53 2.86 -16.22
C GLU A 62 27.24 1.49 -16.12
N GLU A 63 26.70 0.45 -16.77
CA GLU A 63 27.32 -0.88 -16.82
C GLU A 63 28.42 -1.00 -17.90
N GLY A 64 28.55 0.02 -18.76
CA GLY A 64 29.45 0.08 -19.90
C GLY A 64 28.84 -0.41 -21.22
N GLU A 65 27.53 -0.68 -21.27
CA GLU A 65 26.86 -1.12 -22.51
C GLU A 65 26.68 0.04 -23.47
N CYS A 66 27.03 -0.17 -24.74
CA CYS A 66 26.84 0.81 -25.80
C CYS A 66 25.62 0.47 -26.65
N LEU A 67 24.68 1.39 -26.77
CA LEU A 67 23.52 1.29 -27.66
C LEU A 67 23.56 2.42 -28.70
N ALA A 68 23.10 2.16 -29.92
CA ALA A 68 23.04 3.17 -30.99
C ALA A 68 21.73 3.06 -31.79
N TRP A 69 21.13 4.21 -32.09
CA TRP A 69 19.84 4.28 -32.81
C TRP A 69 19.73 5.50 -33.73
N GLY A 70 18.63 5.57 -34.50
CA GLY A 70 18.41 6.60 -35.51
C GLY A 70 18.79 6.12 -36.91
N TRP A 71 19.29 7.01 -37.77
CA TRP A 71 19.53 6.66 -39.16
C TRP A 71 20.82 5.83 -39.33
N GLY A 72 20.66 4.55 -39.66
CA GLY A 72 21.74 3.55 -39.71
C GLY A 72 22.11 2.98 -41.09
N LYS A 73 21.83 3.68 -42.21
CA LYS A 73 21.97 3.11 -43.58
C LYS A 73 23.33 2.47 -43.90
N TYR A 74 24.41 2.94 -43.29
CA TYR A 74 25.77 2.44 -43.54
C TYR A 74 26.30 1.55 -42.41
N GLY A 75 25.43 1.11 -41.50
CA GLY A 75 25.79 0.25 -40.37
C GLY A 75 26.32 0.99 -39.15
N GLN A 76 26.28 2.32 -39.11
CA GLN A 76 26.75 3.11 -37.96
C GLN A 76 25.94 2.88 -36.66
N THR A 77 24.72 2.35 -36.75
CA THR A 77 23.95 1.94 -35.55
C THR A 77 24.17 0.47 -35.17
N ILE A 78 25.05 -0.24 -35.87
CA ILE A 78 25.35 -1.67 -35.61
C ILE A 78 26.65 -1.73 -34.81
N ILE A 79 26.53 -1.88 -33.49
CA ILE A 79 27.67 -1.93 -32.56
C ILE A 79 28.62 -3.07 -32.95
N ASP A 80 29.93 -2.83 -32.80
CA ASP A 80 30.96 -3.85 -33.02
C ASP A 80 30.77 -5.02 -32.04
N GLU A 81 30.66 -6.25 -32.54
CA GLU A 81 30.42 -7.45 -31.72
C GLU A 81 31.55 -7.74 -30.71
N ASN A 82 32.73 -7.13 -30.89
CA ASN A 82 33.87 -7.29 -30.00
C ASN A 82 33.93 -6.21 -28.91
N LEU A 83 33.07 -5.19 -28.97
CA LEU A 83 32.96 -4.16 -27.94
C LEU A 83 32.10 -4.69 -26.78
N SER A 84 32.75 -5.17 -25.71
CA SER A 84 32.05 -5.66 -24.52
C SER A 84 31.63 -4.54 -23.57
N LYS A 85 32.53 -3.59 -23.32
CA LYS A 85 32.30 -2.41 -22.47
C LYS A 85 33.01 -1.21 -23.06
N ALA A 86 32.32 -0.10 -23.19
CA ALA A 86 32.89 1.17 -23.65
C ALA A 86 33.14 2.12 -22.47
N VAL A 87 34.11 3.02 -22.64
CA VAL A 87 34.38 4.15 -21.72
C VAL A 87 34.30 5.50 -22.43
N SER A 88 34.30 5.50 -23.77
CA SER A 88 34.06 6.66 -24.60
C SER A 88 33.40 6.20 -25.90
N ILE A 89 32.45 6.98 -26.38
CA ILE A 89 31.74 6.77 -27.65
C ILE A 89 31.66 8.10 -28.39
N ASP A 90 31.61 8.09 -29.72
CA ASP A 90 31.25 9.27 -30.50
C ASP A 90 30.66 8.88 -31.87
N GLY A 91 29.78 9.74 -32.38
CA GLY A 91 29.03 9.54 -33.61
C GLY A 91 29.47 10.48 -34.72
N GLY A 92 30.15 9.94 -35.74
CA GLY A 92 30.45 10.69 -36.95
C GLY A 92 29.24 10.85 -37.86
N TYR A 93 29.49 11.26 -39.11
CA TYR A 93 28.40 11.43 -40.07
C TYR A 93 27.80 10.11 -40.56
N TYR A 94 28.67 9.13 -40.82
CA TYR A 94 28.31 7.83 -41.38
C TYR A 94 29.01 6.66 -40.69
N HIS A 95 29.69 6.92 -39.58
CA HIS A 95 30.44 5.96 -38.81
C HIS A 95 30.34 6.32 -37.34
N SER A 96 30.68 5.37 -36.49
CA SER A 96 30.71 5.52 -35.05
C SER A 96 32.03 4.98 -34.54
N VAL A 97 32.46 5.49 -33.40
CA VAL A 97 33.72 5.13 -32.76
C VAL A 97 33.48 4.92 -31.28
N ALA A 98 34.23 3.99 -30.69
CA ALA A 98 34.23 3.76 -29.26
C ALA A 98 35.63 3.41 -28.78
N VAL A 99 35.88 3.67 -27.51
CA VAL A 99 37.04 3.18 -26.77
C VAL A 99 36.51 2.17 -25.76
N GLY A 100 37.04 0.95 -25.80
CA GLY A 100 36.72 -0.08 -24.83
C GLY A 100 37.36 0.19 -23.47
N ASP A 101 36.85 -0.43 -22.41
CA ASP A 101 37.44 -0.42 -21.07
C ASP A 101 38.89 -0.94 -21.02
N ASN A 102 39.26 -1.76 -21.98
CA ASN A 102 40.61 -2.25 -22.22
C ASN A 102 41.53 -1.28 -22.98
N GLY A 103 41.04 -0.08 -23.32
CA GLY A 103 41.76 0.94 -24.09
C GLY A 103 41.85 0.71 -25.60
N SER A 104 41.19 -0.31 -26.14
CA SER A 104 41.15 -0.57 -27.58
C SER A 104 40.15 0.34 -28.29
N VAL A 105 40.48 0.77 -29.50
CA VAL A 105 39.56 1.57 -30.33
C VAL A 105 38.74 0.64 -31.23
N TYR A 106 37.45 0.92 -31.31
CA TYR A 106 36.49 0.26 -32.19
C TYR A 106 35.88 1.33 -33.10
N ALA A 107 35.68 1.00 -34.37
CA ALA A 107 35.11 1.92 -35.34
C ALA A 107 34.33 1.15 -36.39
N TRP A 108 33.07 1.53 -36.62
CA TRP A 108 32.15 0.82 -37.51
C TRP A 108 31.31 1.78 -38.35
N GLY A 109 30.69 1.24 -39.40
CA GLY A 109 29.91 1.99 -40.38
C GLY A 109 30.65 2.20 -41.71
N ARG A 110 30.51 3.38 -42.31
CA ARG A 110 31.07 3.68 -43.63
C ARG A 110 32.60 3.85 -43.60
N ASN A 111 33.32 3.23 -44.54
CA ASN A 111 34.79 3.30 -44.63
C ASN A 111 35.37 3.82 -45.96
N ASN A 112 34.62 4.57 -46.76
CA ASN A 112 35.09 4.98 -48.10
C ASN A 112 36.32 5.91 -48.10
N TYR A 113 36.67 6.48 -46.94
CA TYR A 113 37.81 7.39 -46.75
C TYR A 113 38.78 6.88 -45.69
N SER A 114 38.73 5.59 -45.34
CA SER A 114 39.55 4.99 -44.28
C SER A 114 39.25 5.51 -42.87
N GLN A 115 38.08 6.13 -42.64
CA GLN A 115 37.72 6.73 -41.35
C GLN A 115 37.44 5.74 -40.22
N ILE A 116 37.32 4.45 -40.55
CA ILE A 116 37.27 3.35 -39.58
C ILE A 116 38.45 2.38 -39.74
N SER A 117 39.45 2.75 -40.54
CA SER A 117 40.67 1.94 -40.72
C SER A 117 41.68 2.32 -39.64
N ILE A 118 41.51 1.70 -38.47
CA ILE A 118 42.25 2.03 -37.26
C ILE A 118 43.74 1.71 -37.47
N PRO A 119 44.64 2.70 -37.32
CA PRO A 119 46.08 2.46 -37.37
C PRO A 119 46.55 1.68 -36.14
N GLU A 120 47.80 1.23 -36.14
CA GLU A 120 48.39 0.61 -34.95
C GLU A 120 48.48 1.62 -33.81
N ILE A 121 47.88 1.28 -32.66
CA ILE A 121 47.90 2.09 -31.44
C ILE A 121 48.63 1.28 -30.37
N ASN A 122 49.73 1.83 -29.86
CA ASN A 122 50.63 1.12 -28.96
C ASN A 122 50.35 1.34 -27.46
N LEU A 123 49.43 2.25 -27.13
CA LEU A 123 49.02 2.59 -25.77
C LEU A 123 47.49 2.67 -25.70
N PRO A 124 46.88 2.43 -24.52
CA PRO A 124 45.45 2.58 -24.30
C PRO A 124 44.91 3.94 -24.79
N ALA A 125 43.84 3.90 -25.58
CA ALA A 125 43.02 5.07 -25.86
C ALA A 125 42.13 5.39 -24.65
N VAL A 126 41.76 6.67 -24.51
CA VAL A 126 40.86 7.14 -23.45
C VAL A 126 39.64 7.90 -23.99
N GLN A 127 39.74 8.47 -25.20
CA GLN A 127 38.62 9.12 -25.87
C GLN A 127 38.75 8.97 -27.39
N ALA A 128 37.62 8.89 -28.10
CA ALA A 128 37.58 9.00 -29.55
C ALA A 128 36.59 10.09 -29.97
N ALA A 129 36.88 10.77 -31.08
CA ALA A 129 35.94 11.71 -31.70
C ALA A 129 35.88 11.53 -33.23
N ALA A 130 34.69 11.64 -33.79
CA ALA A 130 34.37 11.29 -35.16
C ALA A 130 33.77 12.48 -35.93
N GLY A 131 34.47 12.91 -36.99
CA GLY A 131 33.99 13.98 -37.87
C GLY A 131 33.18 13.46 -39.06
N PHE A 132 33.19 14.21 -40.17
CA PHE A 132 32.46 13.81 -41.38
C PHE A 132 33.03 12.55 -42.04
N THR A 133 34.36 12.51 -42.14
CA THR A 133 35.10 11.51 -42.90
C THR A 133 36.46 11.18 -42.28
N HIS A 134 36.64 11.51 -41.01
CA HIS A 134 37.87 11.27 -40.25
C HIS A 134 37.52 10.94 -38.80
N THR A 135 38.49 10.36 -38.12
CA THR A 135 38.43 10.02 -36.70
C THR A 135 39.72 10.50 -36.05
N ILE A 136 39.60 11.03 -34.85
CA ILE A 136 40.73 11.31 -33.96
C ILE A 136 40.57 10.53 -32.65
N VAL A 137 41.68 10.13 -32.06
CA VAL A 137 41.71 9.35 -30.82
C VAL A 137 42.71 9.97 -29.88
N LEU A 138 42.30 10.17 -28.63
CA LEU A 138 43.15 10.59 -27.52
C LEU A 138 43.67 9.35 -26.80
N ILE A 139 44.99 9.31 -26.63
CA ILE A 139 45.74 8.27 -25.95
C ILE A 139 45.98 8.69 -24.49
N GLU A 140 46.10 7.72 -23.57
CA GLU A 140 46.29 7.96 -22.13
C GLU A 140 47.48 8.87 -21.79
N ASP A 141 48.49 8.95 -22.67
CA ASP A 141 49.67 9.80 -22.50
C ASP A 141 49.47 11.26 -22.98
N GLY A 142 48.26 11.61 -23.41
CA GLY A 142 47.90 12.92 -23.93
C GLY A 142 48.23 13.12 -25.41
N THR A 143 48.66 12.08 -26.13
CA THR A 143 48.88 12.11 -27.58
C THR A 143 47.55 11.96 -28.34
N VAL A 144 47.40 12.68 -29.45
CA VAL A 144 46.27 12.51 -30.38
C VAL A 144 46.77 11.84 -31.65
N ILE A 145 46.01 10.87 -32.14
CA ILE A 145 46.19 10.27 -33.47
C ILE A 145 44.99 10.59 -34.35
N GLY A 146 45.20 10.70 -35.66
CA GLY A 146 44.15 10.99 -36.63
C GLY A 146 44.23 10.08 -37.85
N PHE A 147 43.08 9.63 -38.33
CA PHE A 147 42.99 8.82 -39.54
C PHE A 147 41.70 9.11 -40.33
N GLY A 148 41.69 8.71 -41.60
CA GLY A 148 40.62 9.01 -42.54
C GLY A 148 41.03 10.04 -43.60
N ARG A 149 40.07 10.86 -44.03
CA ARG A 149 40.30 11.89 -45.05
C ARG A 149 41.10 13.07 -44.51
N ASP A 150 42.11 13.53 -45.26
CA ASP A 150 43.02 14.60 -44.81
C ASP A 150 43.14 15.79 -45.78
N ASN A 151 42.10 16.08 -46.58
CA ASN A 151 42.17 17.13 -47.61
C ASN A 151 42.40 18.55 -47.06
N TYR A 152 42.13 18.77 -45.77
CA TYR A 152 42.27 20.04 -45.05
C TYR A 152 43.24 19.93 -43.87
N GLY A 153 43.99 18.83 -43.75
CA GLY A 153 44.85 18.58 -42.59
C GLY A 153 44.11 18.10 -41.34
N GLN A 154 42.84 17.69 -41.45
CA GLN A 154 42.01 17.28 -40.31
C GLN A 154 42.43 15.92 -39.69
N SER A 155 43.21 15.10 -40.37
CA SER A 155 43.87 13.91 -39.81
C SER A 155 45.35 14.17 -39.50
N SER A 156 45.92 15.28 -39.98
CA SER A 156 47.29 15.73 -39.70
C SER A 156 47.39 16.46 -38.36
N ILE A 157 47.75 15.73 -37.30
CA ILE A 157 47.85 16.27 -35.93
C ILE A 157 48.98 17.33 -35.83
N PRO A 158 48.74 18.49 -35.18
CA PRO A 158 49.77 19.50 -34.97
C PRO A 158 50.97 18.95 -34.18
N LYS A 159 52.19 19.21 -34.67
CA LYS A 159 53.43 18.63 -34.11
C LYS A 159 53.70 18.97 -32.64
N ASP A 160 53.21 20.13 -32.20
CA ASP A 160 53.43 20.65 -30.85
C ASP A 160 52.24 20.40 -29.92
N LEU A 161 51.21 19.67 -30.37
CA LEU A 161 50.06 19.31 -29.54
C LEU A 161 50.46 18.25 -28.51
N LYS A 162 50.35 18.61 -27.23
CA LYS A 162 50.71 17.78 -26.07
C LYS A 162 49.78 18.10 -24.91
N ASN A 163 49.78 17.26 -23.87
CA ASN A 163 48.97 17.44 -22.67
C ASN A 163 47.47 17.62 -22.99
N VAL A 164 46.96 16.85 -23.96
CA VAL A 164 45.56 16.92 -24.34
C VAL A 164 44.71 16.21 -23.30
N LYS A 165 43.70 16.90 -22.80
CA LYS A 165 42.71 16.42 -21.84
C LYS A 165 41.44 15.89 -22.52
N SER A 166 40.99 16.57 -23.57
CA SER A 166 39.77 16.21 -24.30
C SER A 166 39.84 16.63 -25.77
N ILE A 167 39.13 15.92 -26.62
CA ILE A 167 39.05 16.16 -28.06
C ILE A 167 37.60 16.28 -28.54
N ALA A 168 37.38 17.06 -29.59
CA ALA A 168 36.11 17.14 -30.31
C ALA A 168 36.35 17.23 -31.83
N ALA A 169 35.49 16.60 -32.62
CA ALA A 169 35.58 16.58 -34.07
C ALA A 169 34.34 17.20 -34.71
N GLY A 170 34.54 18.34 -35.38
CA GLY A 170 33.51 18.92 -36.25
C GLY A 170 33.50 18.24 -37.61
N ARG A 171 32.86 18.88 -38.59
CA ARG A 171 32.72 18.26 -39.92
C ARG A 171 34.06 17.93 -40.56
N GLU A 172 34.94 18.92 -40.63
CA GLU A 172 36.27 18.81 -41.27
C GLU A 172 37.35 19.55 -40.47
N HIS A 173 37.09 19.81 -39.18
CA HIS A 173 38.01 20.45 -38.24
C HIS A 173 37.95 19.75 -36.89
N ASN A 174 38.94 19.99 -36.04
CA ASN A 174 39.04 19.40 -34.71
C ASN A 174 39.39 20.46 -33.69
N LEU A 175 39.05 20.16 -32.44
CA LEU A 175 39.44 20.89 -31.25
C LEU A 175 40.16 19.92 -30.29
N ALA A 176 41.19 20.40 -29.64
CA ALA A 176 41.81 19.76 -28.49
C ALA A 176 41.84 20.75 -27.33
N LEU A 177 41.34 20.30 -26.17
CA LEU A 177 41.45 21.00 -24.90
C LEU A 177 42.67 20.45 -24.17
N THR A 178 43.60 21.32 -23.77
CA THR A 178 44.79 20.93 -22.99
C THR A 178 44.50 20.92 -21.49
N GLU A 179 45.34 20.24 -20.72
CA GLU A 179 45.29 20.25 -19.25
C GLU A 179 45.42 21.65 -18.64
N GLU A 180 46.06 22.59 -19.36
CA GLU A 180 46.16 23.99 -18.94
C GLU A 180 44.90 24.82 -19.23
N GLY A 181 43.82 24.22 -19.74
CA GLY A 181 42.56 24.91 -20.06
C GLY A 181 42.64 25.76 -21.33
N THR A 182 43.54 25.43 -22.25
CA THR A 182 43.72 26.11 -23.55
C THR A 182 43.19 25.27 -24.70
N VAL A 183 42.79 25.92 -25.80
CA VAL A 183 42.20 25.24 -26.98
C VAL A 183 43.12 25.33 -28.18
N VAL A 184 43.37 24.20 -28.82
CA VAL A 184 44.06 24.10 -30.12
C VAL A 184 43.07 23.60 -31.16
N ALA A 185 42.97 24.31 -32.30
CA ALA A 185 42.07 23.94 -33.39
C ALA A 185 42.83 23.75 -34.71
N TRP A 186 42.47 22.73 -35.50
CA TRP A 186 43.11 22.45 -36.78
C TRP A 186 42.16 21.77 -37.78
N GLY A 187 42.55 21.78 -39.06
CA GLY A 187 41.74 21.27 -40.17
C GLY A 187 41.20 22.41 -41.04
N ARG A 188 39.98 22.24 -41.56
CA ARG A 188 39.34 23.24 -42.43
C ARG A 188 39.04 24.53 -41.66
N ASN A 189 39.39 25.68 -42.25
CA ASN A 189 39.25 26.99 -41.60
C ASN A 189 38.57 28.07 -42.48
N ASP A 190 37.75 27.69 -43.45
CA ASP A 190 37.15 28.63 -44.41
C ASP A 190 36.25 29.69 -43.75
N TYR A 191 35.74 29.41 -42.56
CA TYR A 191 34.83 30.27 -41.79
C TYR A 191 35.45 30.76 -40.48
N GLY A 192 36.74 30.50 -40.24
CA GLY A 192 37.41 30.87 -39.00
C GLY A 192 37.21 29.89 -37.84
N GLN A 193 36.65 28.70 -38.07
CA GLN A 193 36.43 27.69 -37.02
C GLN A 193 37.72 27.17 -36.34
N CYS A 194 38.88 27.27 -36.99
CA CYS A 194 40.17 26.99 -36.37
C CYS A 194 40.86 28.25 -35.82
N SER A 195 40.26 29.43 -35.99
CA SER A 195 40.80 30.70 -35.49
C SER A 195 40.37 30.93 -34.04
N VAL A 196 41.00 30.20 -33.11
CA VAL A 196 40.70 30.27 -31.67
C VAL A 196 40.80 31.73 -31.17
N PRO A 197 39.77 32.27 -30.49
CA PRO A 197 39.78 33.64 -29.99
C PRO A 197 40.96 33.94 -29.07
N GLU A 198 41.55 35.14 -29.21
CA GLU A 198 42.63 35.59 -28.36
C GLU A 198 42.16 35.71 -26.90
N GLY A 199 42.95 35.17 -25.97
CA GLY A 199 42.64 35.22 -24.54
C GLY A 199 41.64 34.15 -24.04
N LEU A 200 41.26 33.18 -24.88
CA LEU A 200 40.45 32.03 -24.44
C LEU A 200 41.27 31.13 -23.52
N ASN A 201 40.97 31.19 -22.22
CA ASN A 201 41.59 30.39 -21.15
C ASN A 201 40.49 29.90 -20.19
N ASP A 202 40.86 29.04 -19.24
CA ASP A 202 39.98 28.43 -18.24
C ASP A 202 38.84 27.62 -18.88
N VAL A 203 39.11 27.03 -20.05
CA VAL A 203 38.15 26.19 -20.77
C VAL A 203 38.05 24.83 -20.09
N ILE A 204 36.82 24.38 -19.86
CA ILE A 204 36.53 23.09 -19.23
C ILE A 204 35.89 22.09 -20.21
N SER A 205 35.30 22.57 -21.31
CA SER A 205 34.71 21.72 -22.35
C SER A 205 34.75 22.41 -23.72
N VAL A 206 34.83 21.60 -24.78
CA VAL A 206 34.79 22.04 -26.18
C VAL A 206 33.83 21.16 -26.98
N SER A 207 33.10 21.76 -27.92
CA SER A 207 32.30 21.01 -28.91
C SER A 207 32.43 21.67 -30.29
N ALA A 208 32.20 20.89 -31.34
CA ALA A 208 32.48 21.29 -32.72
C ALA A 208 31.31 20.96 -33.64
N GLY A 209 30.67 22.01 -34.18
CA GLY A 209 29.60 21.86 -35.16
C GLY A 209 30.14 21.64 -36.57
N TYR A 210 29.35 21.97 -37.59
CA TYR A 210 29.84 21.76 -38.97
C TYR A 210 31.01 22.67 -39.32
N PHE A 211 30.85 23.95 -39.03
CA PHE A 211 31.78 25.01 -39.43
C PHE A 211 31.95 26.07 -38.35
N HIS A 212 31.59 25.74 -37.11
CA HIS A 212 31.77 26.57 -35.92
C HIS A 212 32.24 25.70 -34.75
N SER A 213 32.77 26.35 -33.74
CA SER A 213 33.36 25.75 -32.56
C SER A 213 32.84 26.44 -31.32
N THR A 214 32.69 25.69 -30.23
CA THR A 214 32.25 26.19 -28.94
C THR A 214 33.25 25.84 -27.85
N ALA A 215 33.36 26.71 -26.85
CA ALA A 215 34.11 26.46 -25.63
C ALA A 215 33.28 26.93 -24.43
N LEU A 216 33.22 26.10 -23.39
CA LEU A 216 32.66 26.42 -22.09
C LEU A 216 33.80 26.72 -21.11
N ARG A 217 33.75 27.88 -20.47
CA ARG A 217 34.70 28.29 -19.43
C ARG A 217 34.22 27.86 -18.05
N GLU A 218 35.14 27.77 -17.10
CA GLU A 218 34.87 27.41 -15.70
C GLU A 218 33.85 28.34 -15.02
N ASP A 219 33.78 29.60 -15.45
CA ASP A 219 32.81 30.60 -14.97
C ASP A 219 31.40 30.47 -15.58
N GLY A 220 31.14 29.43 -16.38
CA GLY A 220 29.87 29.20 -17.06
C GLY A 220 29.67 30.01 -18.35
N THR A 221 30.69 30.75 -18.81
CA THR A 221 30.62 31.51 -20.06
C THR A 221 30.80 30.61 -21.28
N VAL A 222 29.94 30.76 -22.29
CA VAL A 222 30.06 30.07 -23.58
C VAL A 222 30.62 31.02 -24.66
N ILE A 223 31.72 30.60 -25.29
CA ILE A 223 32.32 31.29 -26.43
C ILE A 223 32.10 30.48 -27.69
N VAL A 224 31.58 31.11 -28.74
CA VAL A 224 31.35 30.50 -30.06
C VAL A 224 32.11 31.27 -31.14
N TRP A 225 32.80 30.57 -32.03
CA TRP A 225 33.51 31.18 -33.16
C TRP A 225 33.41 30.32 -34.44
N GLY A 226 33.74 30.92 -35.58
CA GLY A 226 33.59 30.29 -36.90
C GLY A 226 32.35 30.81 -37.64
N ASP A 227 31.66 29.91 -38.36
CA ASP A 227 30.44 30.24 -39.10
C ASP A 227 29.33 30.74 -38.16
N SER A 228 28.67 31.83 -38.55
CA SER A 228 27.47 32.37 -37.86
C SER A 228 26.35 32.68 -38.86
N THR A 229 26.31 31.98 -40.00
CA THR A 229 25.32 32.23 -41.07
C THR A 229 23.87 32.14 -40.58
N TYR A 230 23.58 31.32 -39.56
CA TYR A 230 22.25 31.17 -38.97
C TYR A 230 22.16 31.73 -37.55
N GLY A 231 23.12 32.57 -37.15
CA GLY A 231 23.18 33.15 -35.81
C GLY A 231 23.69 32.21 -34.73
N GLN A 232 24.25 31.04 -35.08
CA GLN A 232 24.81 30.12 -34.08
C GLN A 232 26.02 30.70 -33.32
N GLY A 233 26.72 31.70 -33.90
CA GLY A 233 27.76 32.46 -33.20
C GLY A 233 27.24 33.63 -32.36
N ASN A 234 25.94 33.90 -32.37
CA ASN A 234 25.32 34.95 -31.57
C ASN A 234 24.84 34.36 -30.23
N THR A 235 25.75 34.25 -29.26
CA THR A 235 25.40 33.76 -27.91
C THR A 235 24.28 34.62 -27.30
N PRO A 236 23.17 34.00 -26.81
CA PRO A 236 22.09 34.73 -26.15
C PRO A 236 22.56 35.49 -24.89
N GLU A 237 21.98 36.66 -24.61
CA GLU A 237 22.39 37.51 -23.47
C GLU A 237 22.02 36.88 -22.12
N GLU A 238 20.96 36.07 -22.10
CA GLU A 238 20.43 35.35 -20.95
C GLU A 238 21.20 34.05 -20.63
N LEU A 239 22.20 33.69 -21.42
CA LEU A 239 22.95 32.44 -21.26
C LEU A 239 23.99 32.59 -20.14
N THR A 240 23.56 32.34 -18.91
CA THR A 240 24.42 32.28 -17.71
C THR A 240 24.38 30.90 -17.05
N ASP A 241 25.37 30.62 -16.20
CA ASP A 241 25.41 29.41 -15.37
C ASP A 241 25.33 28.11 -16.18
N VAL A 242 25.99 28.09 -17.35
CA VAL A 242 26.03 26.93 -18.24
C VAL A 242 26.93 25.85 -17.66
N THR A 243 26.42 24.63 -17.61
CA THR A 243 27.15 23.44 -17.14
C THR A 243 27.52 22.50 -18.27
N SER A 244 26.81 22.54 -19.40
CA SER A 244 27.13 21.77 -20.60
C SER A 244 26.71 22.51 -21.87
N ILE A 245 27.48 22.31 -22.95
CA ILE A 245 27.24 22.88 -24.28
C ILE A 245 27.53 21.82 -25.33
N ASP A 246 26.65 21.69 -26.31
CA ASP A 246 26.90 20.85 -27.47
C ASP A 246 26.56 21.58 -28.78
N ALA A 247 27.37 21.34 -29.80
CA ALA A 247 27.32 22.01 -31.09
C ALA A 247 26.76 21.07 -32.15
N GLY A 248 25.52 21.33 -32.56
CA GLY A 248 24.91 20.62 -33.67
C GLY A 248 25.42 21.08 -35.03
N GLY A 249 24.69 20.76 -36.09
CA GLY A 249 25.14 21.09 -37.45
C GLY A 249 25.31 22.59 -37.69
N TYR A 250 24.31 23.39 -37.33
CA TYR A 250 24.31 24.85 -37.46
C TYR A 250 23.56 25.53 -36.29
N HIS A 251 23.51 24.86 -35.14
CA HIS A 251 22.84 25.31 -33.93
C HIS A 251 23.63 24.82 -32.72
N ASN A 252 23.30 25.33 -31.54
CA ASN A 252 23.87 24.89 -30.28
C ASN A 252 22.75 24.57 -29.29
N VAL A 253 23.05 23.70 -28.32
CA VAL A 253 22.20 23.42 -27.17
C VAL A 253 23.03 23.54 -25.89
N ALA A 254 22.56 24.35 -24.95
CA ALA A 254 23.20 24.55 -23.66
C ALA A 254 22.30 24.10 -22.52
N LEU A 255 22.89 23.44 -21.53
CA LEU A 255 22.27 23.08 -20.27
C LEU A 255 22.76 24.04 -19.19
N LYS A 256 21.84 24.61 -18.42
CA LYS A 256 22.11 25.47 -17.27
C LYS A 256 22.11 24.67 -15.98
N ALA A 257 22.75 25.21 -14.94
CA ALA A 257 22.83 24.60 -13.61
C ALA A 257 21.46 24.39 -12.93
N ASP A 258 20.44 25.16 -13.33
CA ASP A 258 19.06 25.02 -12.86
C ASP A 258 18.25 23.92 -13.59
N GLY A 259 18.88 23.18 -14.52
CA GLY A 259 18.23 22.13 -15.30
C GLY A 259 17.42 22.64 -16.50
N SER A 260 17.45 23.95 -16.80
CA SER A 260 16.83 24.51 -18.00
C SER A 260 17.76 24.43 -19.22
N VAL A 261 17.15 24.38 -20.42
CA VAL A 261 17.86 24.21 -21.69
C VAL A 261 17.61 25.41 -22.59
N ILE A 262 18.67 25.89 -23.25
CA ILE A 262 18.60 26.94 -24.28
C ILE A 262 19.20 26.40 -25.58
N ALA A 263 18.48 26.54 -26.69
CA ALA A 263 18.97 26.19 -28.02
C ALA A 263 18.89 27.40 -28.96
N TRP A 264 19.93 27.63 -29.77
CA TRP A 264 19.98 28.79 -30.68
C TRP A 264 20.75 28.48 -31.96
N GLY A 265 20.57 29.34 -32.97
CA GLY A 265 21.12 29.16 -34.31
C GLY A 265 20.05 28.73 -35.31
N ARG A 266 20.40 27.82 -36.23
CA ARG A 266 19.47 27.35 -37.27
C ARG A 266 18.26 26.63 -36.66
N ASN A 267 17.05 27.01 -37.07
CA ASN A 267 15.80 26.46 -36.53
C ASN A 267 14.80 25.98 -37.61
N ASN A 268 15.26 25.59 -38.80
CA ASN A 268 14.33 25.23 -39.90
C ASN A 268 13.48 23.96 -39.64
N TYR A 269 13.82 23.18 -38.62
CA TYR A 269 13.12 21.94 -38.24
C TYR A 269 12.70 21.94 -36.76
N GLY A 270 12.67 23.11 -36.10
CA GLY A 270 12.33 23.21 -34.67
C GLY A 270 13.48 22.81 -33.73
N GLN A 271 14.70 22.60 -34.21
CA GLN A 271 15.83 22.20 -33.34
C GLN A 271 16.31 23.31 -32.37
N GLY A 272 15.88 24.55 -32.57
CA GLY A 272 16.04 25.66 -31.63
C GLY A 272 14.80 25.91 -30.76
N GLU A 273 13.70 25.17 -30.98
CA GLU A 273 12.46 25.30 -30.21
C GLU A 273 12.47 24.29 -29.06
N ILE A 274 12.65 24.78 -27.84
CA ILE A 274 12.62 23.95 -26.63
C ILE A 274 11.21 23.40 -26.43
N PRO A 275 11.04 22.06 -26.29
CA PRO A 275 9.74 21.46 -26.01
C PRO A 275 9.08 22.02 -24.75
N GLU A 276 7.75 22.21 -24.80
CA GLU A 276 6.98 22.67 -23.64
C GLU A 276 7.14 21.67 -22.47
N GLY A 277 7.43 22.19 -21.28
CA GLY A 277 7.63 21.37 -20.09
C GLY A 277 9.01 20.70 -19.98
N LEU A 278 9.96 20.99 -20.86
CA LEU A 278 11.35 20.53 -20.71
C LEU A 278 12.03 21.31 -19.56
N GLY A 279 12.11 20.67 -18.40
CA GLY A 279 12.86 21.11 -17.22
C GLY A 279 13.51 19.92 -16.52
N ASP A 280 14.28 20.18 -15.46
CA ASP A 280 15.02 19.17 -14.70
C ASP A 280 15.95 18.32 -15.59
N VAL A 281 16.60 18.94 -16.57
CA VAL A 281 17.48 18.23 -17.51
C VAL A 281 18.85 17.93 -16.88
N LYS A 282 19.30 16.68 -17.05
CA LYS A 282 20.62 16.17 -16.62
C LYS A 282 21.65 16.25 -17.74
N VAL A 283 21.26 15.90 -18.97
CA VAL A 283 22.17 15.80 -20.13
C VAL A 283 21.48 16.33 -21.39
N VAL A 284 22.24 16.99 -22.27
CA VAL A 284 21.81 17.41 -23.61
C VAL A 284 22.87 17.05 -24.65
N THR A 285 22.44 16.74 -25.87
CA THR A 285 23.32 16.58 -27.03
C THR A 285 22.62 17.03 -28.31
N ALA A 286 23.39 17.47 -29.30
CA ALA A 286 22.92 17.99 -30.56
C ALA A 286 23.53 17.23 -31.75
N GLY A 287 22.66 16.65 -32.58
CA GLY A 287 23.05 16.13 -33.89
C GLY A 287 23.01 17.19 -34.99
N THR A 288 22.88 16.78 -36.25
CA THR A 288 22.88 17.73 -37.38
C THR A 288 21.74 18.74 -37.30
N VAL A 289 20.54 18.28 -36.96
CA VAL A 289 19.27 19.04 -36.99
C VAL A 289 18.26 18.52 -35.96
N HIS A 290 18.74 17.80 -34.96
CA HIS A 290 17.95 17.23 -33.87
C HIS A 290 18.73 17.33 -32.57
N ASN A 291 18.04 17.19 -31.45
CA ASN A 291 18.64 17.15 -30.12
C ASN A 291 18.00 16.02 -29.33
N ILE A 292 18.73 15.51 -28.34
CA ILE A 292 18.23 14.60 -27.32
C ILE A 292 18.59 15.18 -25.95
N ALA A 293 17.66 15.15 -25.01
CA ALA A 293 17.87 15.48 -23.62
C ALA A 293 17.48 14.30 -22.73
N ILE A 294 18.15 14.16 -21.58
CA ILE A 294 17.79 13.24 -20.51
C ILE A 294 17.45 14.08 -19.28
N LYS A 295 16.28 13.87 -18.69
CA LYS A 295 15.86 14.49 -17.43
C LYS A 295 16.49 13.80 -16.21
N ASN A 296 16.40 14.42 -15.04
CA ASN A 296 16.85 13.85 -13.76
C ASN A 296 16.09 12.56 -13.39
N ASP A 297 14.83 12.43 -13.84
CA ASP A 297 14.03 11.20 -13.75
C ASP A 297 14.40 10.15 -14.83
N GLY A 298 15.41 10.46 -15.65
CA GLY A 298 15.91 9.64 -16.74
C GLY A 298 15.06 9.65 -18.01
N THR A 299 13.93 10.36 -18.04
CA THR A 299 13.11 10.49 -19.25
C THR A 299 13.91 11.12 -20.37
N MET A 300 13.88 10.48 -21.55
CA MET A 300 14.49 10.99 -22.75
C MET A 300 13.50 11.82 -23.57
N ILE A 301 13.93 12.98 -24.03
CA ILE A 301 13.14 13.86 -24.90
C ILE A 301 13.97 14.19 -26.14
N GLY A 302 13.46 13.84 -27.32
CA GLY A 302 14.07 14.19 -28.60
C GLY A 302 13.24 15.22 -29.36
N TRP A 303 13.90 16.20 -29.98
CA TRP A 303 13.23 17.23 -30.79
C TRP A 303 14.08 17.68 -31.98
N GLY A 304 13.45 18.43 -32.90
CA GLY A 304 14.02 18.79 -34.20
C GLY A 304 13.56 17.86 -35.32
N ARG A 305 14.40 17.63 -36.33
CA ARG A 305 14.03 16.82 -37.50
C ARG A 305 13.94 15.34 -37.14
N ASN A 306 12.81 14.69 -37.40
CA ASN A 306 12.64 13.25 -37.12
C ASN A 306 12.31 12.33 -38.31
N ASN A 307 12.50 12.76 -39.56
CA ASN A 307 12.10 11.95 -40.73
C ASN A 307 12.87 10.61 -40.91
N TYR A 308 13.86 10.33 -40.07
CA TYR A 308 14.69 9.12 -40.11
C TYR A 308 14.90 8.50 -38.72
N GLY A 309 14.05 8.86 -37.75
CA GLY A 309 14.15 8.39 -36.36
C GLY A 309 15.32 8.97 -35.56
N GLN A 310 15.98 10.02 -36.05
CA GLN A 310 17.13 10.60 -35.35
C GLN A 310 16.75 11.36 -34.07
N ALA A 311 15.48 11.78 -33.92
CA ALA A 311 14.97 12.36 -32.67
C ALA A 311 14.09 11.37 -31.89
N ASP A 312 14.04 10.09 -32.28
CA ASP A 312 13.42 9.05 -31.46
C ASP A 312 14.24 8.86 -30.18
N VAL A 313 13.61 8.33 -29.14
CA VAL A 313 14.23 8.11 -27.83
C VAL A 313 14.13 6.64 -27.42
N LEU A 314 15.06 6.21 -26.56
CA LEU A 314 15.01 4.88 -25.98
C LEU A 314 14.04 4.86 -24.80
N THR A 315 13.35 3.74 -24.61
CA THR A 315 12.58 3.43 -23.40
C THR A 315 13.26 2.28 -22.67
N GLY A 316 13.01 2.10 -21.38
CA GLY A 316 13.60 1.01 -20.60
C GLY A 316 15.04 1.25 -20.12
N LEU A 317 15.58 2.47 -20.24
CA LEU A 317 16.90 2.80 -19.70
C LEU A 317 16.88 3.11 -18.20
N ASN A 318 15.73 3.37 -17.58
CA ASN A 318 15.67 3.63 -16.13
C ASN A 318 14.99 2.47 -15.42
N PRO A 319 15.04 2.42 -14.09
CA PRO A 319 14.17 1.52 -13.35
C PRO A 319 12.71 1.77 -13.70
N ALA A 320 11.94 0.69 -13.79
CA ALA A 320 10.53 0.74 -14.10
C ALA A 320 9.77 1.52 -13.02
N ASP A 321 8.89 2.42 -13.46
CA ASP A 321 7.86 3.00 -12.60
C ASP A 321 6.56 2.23 -12.81
N LEU A 322 6.19 1.47 -11.79
CA LEU A 322 5.01 0.61 -11.73
C LEU A 322 4.07 1.06 -10.60
N THR A 323 4.16 2.33 -10.21
CA THR A 323 3.29 2.95 -9.21
C THR A 323 1.83 2.84 -9.64
N GLU A 324 0.97 2.35 -8.73
CA GLU A 324 -0.48 2.13 -8.96
C GLU A 324 -0.84 1.18 -10.12
N GLU A 325 0.14 0.48 -10.70
CA GLU A 325 -0.10 -0.47 -11.80
C GLU A 325 -0.67 -1.80 -11.30
N ASN A 326 -1.37 -2.52 -12.18
CA ASN A 326 -1.92 -3.84 -11.87
C ASN A 326 -0.98 -4.97 -12.35
N LEU A 327 -0.29 -5.61 -11.42
CA LEU A 327 0.58 -6.77 -11.68
C LEU A 327 -0.04 -8.08 -11.15
N SER A 328 -1.35 -8.10 -10.88
CA SER A 328 -1.98 -9.29 -10.32
C SER A 328 -1.74 -10.54 -11.18
N GLY A 329 -1.37 -11.63 -10.52
CA GLY A 329 -1.03 -12.90 -11.19
C GLY A 329 0.31 -12.92 -11.92
N ALA A 330 1.16 -11.89 -11.80
CA ALA A 330 2.44 -11.87 -12.49
C ALA A 330 3.42 -12.91 -11.95
N ASP A 331 4.13 -13.57 -12.85
CA ASP A 331 5.29 -14.40 -12.52
C ASP A 331 6.54 -13.54 -12.53
N MET A 332 7.00 -13.16 -11.35
CA MET A 332 8.15 -12.28 -11.11
C MET A 332 9.37 -13.03 -10.57
N ARG A 333 9.46 -14.34 -10.81
CA ARG A 333 10.64 -15.13 -10.41
C ARG A 333 11.88 -14.66 -11.17
N GLY A 334 12.99 -14.48 -10.47
CA GLY A 334 14.27 -14.05 -11.05
C GLY A 334 14.32 -12.59 -11.49
N VAL A 335 13.27 -11.80 -11.24
CA VAL A 335 13.20 -10.40 -11.67
C VAL A 335 14.20 -9.53 -10.92
N ASN A 336 14.87 -8.63 -11.64
CA ASN A 336 15.68 -7.57 -11.03
C ASN A 336 14.83 -6.33 -10.76
N LEU A 337 14.63 -6.02 -9.47
CA LEU A 337 13.83 -4.89 -8.99
C LEU A 337 14.67 -3.68 -8.54
N SER A 338 15.96 -3.61 -8.88
CA SER A 338 16.81 -2.49 -8.44
C SER A 338 16.22 -1.14 -8.87
N GLY A 339 15.89 -0.28 -7.91
CA GLY A 339 15.36 1.07 -8.16
C GLY A 339 13.91 1.14 -8.64
N VAL A 340 13.23 -0.01 -8.80
CA VAL A 340 11.84 -0.07 -9.30
C VAL A 340 10.87 0.53 -8.29
N GLN A 341 9.91 1.31 -8.76
CA GLN A 341 8.84 1.87 -7.93
C GLN A 341 7.58 1.02 -8.03
N LEU A 342 7.10 0.49 -6.90
CA LEU A 342 5.88 -0.33 -6.81
C LEU A 342 4.85 0.27 -5.84
N SER A 343 4.97 1.56 -5.51
CA SER A 343 4.05 2.23 -4.59
C SER A 343 2.60 2.05 -5.04
N GLY A 344 1.76 1.43 -4.20
CA GLY A 344 0.34 1.24 -4.53
C GLY A 344 0.03 0.24 -5.65
N ALA A 345 1.05 -0.46 -6.17
CA ALA A 345 0.85 -1.49 -7.18
C ALA A 345 -0.01 -2.66 -6.65
N ASN A 346 -0.86 -3.24 -7.49
CA ASN A 346 -1.59 -4.45 -7.13
C ASN A 346 -0.72 -5.68 -7.41
N LEU A 347 -0.24 -6.32 -6.34
CA LEU A 347 0.61 -7.51 -6.39
C LEU A 347 -0.15 -8.81 -6.01
N SER A 348 -1.48 -8.80 -5.93
CA SER A 348 -2.26 -9.99 -5.58
C SER A 348 -2.03 -11.14 -6.58
N GLY A 349 -1.69 -12.32 -6.09
CA GLY A 349 -1.37 -13.51 -6.89
C GLY A 349 -0.01 -13.45 -7.58
N VAL A 350 0.85 -12.48 -7.24
CA VAL A 350 2.21 -12.44 -7.78
C VAL A 350 2.99 -13.63 -7.24
N ARG A 351 3.55 -14.41 -8.16
CA ARG A 351 4.49 -15.48 -7.86
C ARG A 351 5.90 -14.91 -7.91
N SER A 352 6.66 -15.07 -6.84
CA SER A 352 8.02 -14.52 -6.72
C SER A 352 9.02 -15.55 -6.23
N GLY A 353 10.31 -15.22 -6.33
CA GLY A 353 11.40 -16.07 -5.90
C GLY A 353 12.68 -15.72 -6.63
N SER A 354 13.82 -15.75 -5.94
CA SER A 354 15.12 -15.33 -6.50
C SER A 354 15.13 -13.90 -7.07
N ILE A 355 14.27 -13.01 -6.56
CA ILE A 355 14.31 -11.59 -6.94
C ILE A 355 15.66 -11.01 -6.52
N THR A 356 16.25 -10.22 -7.42
CA THR A 356 17.48 -9.48 -7.17
C THR A 356 17.21 -7.99 -7.11
N GLY A 357 18.14 -7.23 -6.53
CA GLY A 357 18.01 -5.79 -6.41
C GLY A 357 17.11 -5.37 -5.25
N THR A 358 17.06 -4.06 -5.02
CA THR A 358 16.21 -3.48 -3.99
C THR A 358 15.24 -2.50 -4.67
N PRO A 359 13.91 -2.73 -4.59
CA PRO A 359 12.94 -1.78 -5.09
C PRO A 359 13.02 -0.47 -4.30
N LEU A 360 12.76 0.65 -4.98
CA LEU A 360 12.70 1.97 -4.36
C LEU A 360 11.49 2.10 -3.44
N SER A 361 10.39 1.42 -3.79
CA SER A 361 9.18 1.37 -2.98
C SER A 361 8.40 0.07 -3.21
N LEU A 362 7.59 -0.30 -2.21
CA LEU A 362 6.64 -1.41 -2.26
C LEU A 362 5.24 -0.90 -1.87
N PRO A 363 4.17 -1.63 -2.24
CA PRO A 363 2.84 -1.34 -1.72
C PRO A 363 2.81 -1.50 -0.20
N LYS A 364 1.79 -0.89 0.43
CA LYS A 364 1.58 -1.03 1.87
C LYS A 364 1.42 -2.51 2.24
N ASP A 365 2.02 -2.92 3.36
CA ASP A 365 2.00 -4.28 3.91
C ASP A 365 2.75 -5.33 3.07
N TRP A 366 3.50 -4.92 2.04
CA TRP A 366 4.38 -5.77 1.25
C TRP A 366 5.86 -5.60 1.64
N VAL A 367 6.60 -6.71 1.63
CA VAL A 367 8.04 -6.74 1.89
C VAL A 367 8.76 -7.61 0.87
N LEU A 368 10.02 -7.29 0.58
CA LEU A 368 10.94 -8.18 -0.12
C LEU A 368 11.76 -8.94 0.92
N LEU A 369 11.47 -10.23 1.09
CA LEU A 369 12.10 -11.11 2.07
C LEU A 369 12.79 -12.27 1.36
N ASN A 370 14.11 -12.39 1.50
CA ASN A 370 14.90 -13.50 0.95
C ASN A 370 14.67 -13.77 -0.56
N GLY A 371 14.41 -12.73 -1.35
CA GLY A 371 14.15 -12.85 -2.79
C GLY A 371 12.69 -13.14 -3.16
N TYR A 372 11.76 -13.02 -2.21
CA TYR A 372 10.32 -13.17 -2.41
C TYR A 372 9.58 -11.90 -2.01
N LEU A 373 8.61 -11.50 -2.82
CA LEU A 373 7.62 -10.48 -2.46
C LEU A 373 6.54 -11.13 -1.61
N ILE A 374 6.46 -10.73 -0.35
CA ILE A 374 5.51 -11.25 0.65
C ILE A 374 4.55 -10.14 1.04
N GLY A 375 3.26 -10.44 0.97
CA GLY A 375 2.19 -9.52 1.35
C GLY A 375 0.81 -10.15 1.09
N PRO A 376 -0.28 -9.37 1.23
CA PRO A 376 -1.63 -9.88 1.06
C PRO A 376 -1.87 -10.44 -0.34
N GLY A 377 -2.31 -11.70 -0.42
CA GLY A 377 -2.63 -12.38 -1.65
C GLY A 377 -1.45 -12.90 -2.45
N ALA A 378 -0.21 -12.86 -1.93
CA ALA A 378 0.95 -13.39 -2.66
C ALA A 378 0.79 -14.88 -3.02
N ASP A 379 1.43 -15.33 -4.11
CA ASP A 379 1.48 -16.75 -4.46
C ASP A 379 2.82 -17.37 -4.04
N LEU A 380 2.76 -18.24 -3.04
CA LEU A 380 3.90 -18.98 -2.48
C LEU A 380 3.95 -20.44 -2.92
N ALA A 381 3.24 -20.82 -3.98
CA ALA A 381 3.36 -22.17 -4.53
C ALA A 381 4.83 -22.53 -4.84
N GLU A 382 5.28 -23.64 -4.26
CA GLU A 382 6.65 -24.18 -4.37
C GLU A 382 7.76 -23.25 -3.81
N ALA A 383 7.41 -22.24 -3.01
CA ALA A 383 8.39 -21.36 -2.40
C ALA A 383 9.24 -22.10 -1.36
N ASP A 384 10.52 -21.75 -1.26
CA ASP A 384 11.37 -22.13 -0.13
C ASP A 384 11.29 -21.04 0.93
N ILE A 385 10.59 -21.34 2.02
CA ILE A 385 10.36 -20.42 3.15
C ILE A 385 11.32 -20.66 4.32
N THR A 386 12.40 -21.42 4.08
CA THR A 386 13.43 -21.65 5.10
C THR A 386 13.90 -20.31 5.66
N ASP A 387 13.90 -20.22 6.99
CA ASP A 387 14.34 -19.04 7.75
C ASP A 387 13.47 -17.77 7.57
N PHE A 388 12.23 -17.89 7.08
CA PHE A 388 11.32 -16.73 6.99
C PHE A 388 10.75 -16.36 8.36
N ASP A 389 10.82 -15.08 8.74
CA ASP A 389 10.16 -14.53 9.93
C ASP A 389 8.88 -13.80 9.51
N LEU A 390 7.73 -14.48 9.61
CA LEU A 390 6.45 -13.98 9.11
C LEU A 390 5.54 -13.45 10.23
N ALA A 391 5.92 -13.53 11.50
CA ALA A 391 5.05 -13.24 12.65
C ALA A 391 4.33 -11.88 12.62
N SER A 392 4.96 -10.85 12.05
CA SER A 392 4.38 -9.50 11.96
C SER A 392 3.86 -9.13 10.57
N LEU A 393 3.98 -10.04 9.59
CA LEU A 393 3.57 -9.77 8.22
C LEU A 393 2.08 -10.03 8.02
N LYS A 394 1.48 -9.22 7.15
CA LYS A 394 0.10 -9.39 6.71
C LYS A 394 0.08 -10.30 5.49
N ILE A 395 -0.34 -11.55 5.69
CA ILE A 395 -0.37 -12.60 4.65
C ILE A 395 -1.80 -13.02 4.30
N ASP A 396 -2.77 -12.12 4.49
CA ASP A 396 -4.17 -12.43 4.19
C ASP A 396 -4.35 -12.83 2.72
N GLY A 397 -5.14 -13.87 2.43
CA GLY A 397 -5.40 -14.30 1.05
C GLY A 397 -4.26 -15.04 0.35
N ILE A 398 -3.15 -15.35 1.04
CA ILE A 398 -2.00 -16.00 0.41
C ILE A 398 -2.38 -17.35 -0.18
N SER A 399 -1.92 -17.64 -1.40
CA SER A 399 -1.99 -18.98 -1.98
C SER A 399 -0.70 -19.74 -1.70
N SER A 400 -0.81 -21.03 -1.43
CA SER A 400 0.35 -21.88 -1.16
C SER A 400 0.11 -23.31 -1.64
N GLY A 401 1.17 -24.11 -1.66
CA GLY A 401 1.13 -25.51 -2.06
C GLY A 401 2.53 -25.99 -2.46
N GLY A 402 2.96 -27.12 -1.91
CA GLY A 402 4.31 -27.63 -2.13
C GLY A 402 5.41 -26.72 -1.60
N VAL A 403 5.11 -25.85 -0.62
CA VAL A 403 6.10 -25.02 0.08
C VAL A 403 7.14 -25.92 0.74
N ILE A 404 8.40 -25.50 0.68
CA ILE A 404 9.56 -26.23 1.19
C ILE A 404 10.19 -25.42 2.32
N GLY A 405 10.75 -26.11 3.32
CA GLY A 405 11.46 -25.47 4.43
C GLY A 405 10.55 -25.21 5.63
N GLU A 406 11.17 -24.81 6.74
CA GLU A 406 10.49 -24.43 7.98
C GLU A 406 10.73 -22.94 8.23
N PRO A 407 9.67 -22.14 8.43
CA PRO A 407 9.83 -20.73 8.77
C PRO A 407 10.32 -20.57 10.22
N VAL A 408 10.95 -19.43 10.52
CA VAL A 408 11.29 -19.05 11.91
C VAL A 408 10.03 -18.83 12.73
N SER A 409 9.02 -18.19 12.12
CA SER A 409 7.77 -17.84 12.77
C SER A 409 6.66 -17.67 11.73
N LEU A 410 5.42 -17.84 12.19
CA LEU A 410 4.20 -17.54 11.46
C LEU A 410 3.33 -16.56 12.26
N PRO A 411 2.43 -15.81 11.61
CA PRO A 411 1.42 -15.03 12.32
C PRO A 411 0.56 -15.90 13.24
N GLU A 412 -0.08 -15.27 14.23
CA GLU A 412 -0.99 -15.98 15.13
C GLU A 412 -2.08 -16.71 14.33
N LYS A 413 -2.39 -17.96 14.72
CA LYS A 413 -3.36 -18.87 14.07
C LYS A 413 -2.94 -19.44 12.71
N TRP A 414 -1.77 -19.08 12.19
CA TRP A 414 -1.23 -19.69 10.98
C TRP A 414 -0.31 -20.86 11.31
N SER A 415 -0.32 -21.87 10.44
CA SER A 415 0.50 -23.08 10.55
C SER A 415 0.96 -23.55 9.17
N LEU A 416 2.05 -24.32 9.12
CA LEU A 416 2.49 -25.00 7.91
C LEU A 416 2.03 -26.46 7.98
N VAL A 417 1.16 -26.88 7.08
CA VAL A 417 0.59 -28.24 7.03
C VAL A 417 0.73 -28.79 5.62
N ASN A 418 1.47 -29.89 5.47
CA ASN A 418 1.64 -30.59 4.19
C ASN A 418 2.08 -29.69 3.01
N GLY A 419 2.94 -28.69 3.28
CA GLY A 419 3.39 -27.73 2.26
C GLY A 419 2.39 -26.60 1.94
N TYR A 420 1.36 -26.42 2.76
CA TYR A 420 0.41 -25.31 2.70
C TYR A 420 0.52 -24.45 3.95
N LEU A 421 0.46 -23.12 3.77
CA LEU A 421 0.24 -22.17 4.85
C LEU A 421 -1.25 -22.10 5.14
N VAL A 422 -1.65 -22.67 6.28
CA VAL A 422 -3.04 -22.81 6.70
C VAL A 422 -3.33 -21.83 7.83
N GLY A 423 -4.38 -21.02 7.66
CA GLY A 423 -4.85 -20.05 8.64
C GLY A 423 -6.02 -19.22 8.10
N PRO A 424 -6.45 -18.19 8.85
CA PRO A 424 -7.56 -17.33 8.44
C PRO A 424 -7.28 -16.66 7.09
N THR A 425 -8.29 -16.57 6.23
CA THR A 425 -8.24 -15.98 4.88
C THR A 425 -7.32 -16.67 3.88
N ALA A 426 -6.65 -17.77 4.23
CA ALA A 426 -5.77 -18.49 3.31
C ALA A 426 -6.53 -18.92 2.06
N ASN A 427 -5.89 -18.81 0.89
CA ASN A 427 -6.37 -19.43 -0.33
C ASN A 427 -5.80 -20.84 -0.43
N LEU A 428 -6.64 -21.83 -0.16
CA LEU A 428 -6.28 -23.25 -0.12
C LEU A 428 -7.01 -24.05 -1.21
N GLN A 429 -7.48 -23.39 -2.27
CA GLN A 429 -8.24 -24.06 -3.33
C GLN A 429 -7.56 -25.35 -3.82
N GLY A 430 -8.33 -26.45 -3.83
CA GLY A 430 -7.86 -27.76 -4.29
C GLY A 430 -6.76 -28.40 -3.42
N ALA A 431 -6.48 -27.89 -2.22
CA ALA A 431 -5.53 -28.51 -1.32
C ALA A 431 -5.97 -29.92 -0.88
N ASP A 432 -5.00 -30.80 -0.63
CA ASP A 432 -5.25 -32.16 -0.14
C ASP A 432 -4.78 -32.30 1.31
N PHE A 433 -5.76 -32.40 2.21
CA PHE A 433 -5.56 -32.62 3.64
C PHE A 433 -6.12 -33.96 4.11
N SER A 434 -6.38 -34.88 3.18
CA SER A 434 -6.95 -36.18 3.52
C SER A 434 -6.12 -36.94 4.56
N SER A 435 -6.81 -37.57 5.51
CA SER A 435 -6.22 -38.33 6.62
C SER A 435 -5.29 -37.52 7.55
N LEU A 436 -5.25 -36.19 7.45
CA LEU A 436 -4.46 -35.34 8.34
C LEU A 436 -5.23 -34.95 9.60
N SER A 437 -4.51 -34.37 10.56
CA SER A 437 -5.10 -33.76 11.75
C SER A 437 -4.96 -32.24 11.67
N LEU A 438 -6.11 -31.57 11.64
CA LEU A 438 -6.28 -30.12 11.57
C LEU A 438 -7.17 -29.61 12.72
N ASN A 439 -7.24 -30.36 13.83
CA ASN A 439 -7.99 -29.99 15.03
C ASN A 439 -7.67 -28.56 15.50
N GLY A 440 -8.70 -27.78 15.80
CA GLY A 440 -8.58 -26.40 16.28
C GLY A 440 -8.08 -25.38 15.25
N THR A 441 -7.89 -25.79 13.98
CA THR A 441 -7.43 -24.88 12.92
C THR A 441 -8.47 -23.80 12.62
N ASP A 442 -8.01 -22.56 12.47
CA ASP A 442 -8.86 -21.43 12.12
C ASP A 442 -8.86 -21.19 10.60
N PHE A 443 -9.97 -21.57 9.95
CA PHE A 443 -10.27 -21.33 8.54
C PHE A 443 -11.21 -20.13 8.34
N THR A 444 -11.30 -19.21 9.29
CA THR A 444 -12.18 -18.04 9.16
C THR A 444 -11.87 -17.29 7.87
N ASN A 445 -12.88 -17.04 7.02
CA ASN A 445 -12.75 -16.40 5.71
C ASN A 445 -11.80 -17.11 4.71
N ALA A 446 -11.38 -18.34 4.98
CA ALA A 446 -10.52 -19.08 4.05
C ALA A 446 -11.29 -19.50 2.80
N ASP A 447 -10.59 -19.52 1.68
CA ASP A 447 -11.10 -20.08 0.43
C ASP A 447 -10.70 -21.56 0.37
N LEU A 448 -11.70 -22.43 0.57
CA LEU A 448 -11.54 -23.87 0.63
C LEU A 448 -12.23 -24.56 -0.57
N GLU A 449 -12.40 -23.86 -1.70
CA GLU A 449 -13.04 -24.45 -2.87
C GLU A 449 -12.29 -25.72 -3.31
N GLY A 450 -12.99 -26.85 -3.39
CA GLY A 450 -12.44 -28.12 -3.86
C GLY A 450 -11.40 -28.76 -2.93
N VAL A 451 -11.29 -28.32 -1.68
CA VAL A 451 -10.35 -28.92 -0.71
C VAL A 451 -10.79 -30.33 -0.35
N ASN A 452 -9.82 -31.25 -0.31
CA ASN A 452 -10.04 -32.62 0.14
C ASN A 452 -9.77 -32.75 1.65
N PHE A 453 -10.84 -32.92 2.43
CA PHE A 453 -10.82 -33.21 3.87
C PHE A 453 -11.24 -34.68 4.16
N GLU A 454 -11.08 -35.60 3.21
CA GLU A 454 -11.45 -37.01 3.41
C GLU A 454 -10.70 -37.63 4.61
N ASP A 455 -11.44 -38.21 5.56
CA ASP A 455 -10.92 -38.80 6.80
C ASP A 455 -10.05 -37.84 7.65
N THR A 456 -10.18 -36.52 7.46
CA THR A 456 -9.42 -35.51 8.21
C THR A 456 -10.03 -35.28 9.60
N ASP A 457 -9.18 -35.12 10.62
CA ASP A 457 -9.62 -34.66 11.94
C ASP A 457 -9.72 -33.13 11.97
N LEU A 458 -10.94 -32.61 11.93
CA LEU A 458 -11.31 -31.19 11.94
C LEU A 458 -12.08 -30.80 13.21
N SER A 459 -11.91 -31.60 14.27
CA SER A 459 -12.57 -31.29 15.54
C SER A 459 -12.12 -29.93 16.07
N GLU A 460 -13.04 -29.16 16.65
CA GLU A 460 -12.77 -27.80 17.17
C GLU A 460 -12.31 -26.76 16.12
N SER A 461 -12.26 -27.11 14.83
CA SER A 461 -11.88 -26.17 13.76
C SER A 461 -12.95 -25.08 13.55
N ILE A 462 -12.52 -23.92 13.06
CA ILE A 462 -13.39 -22.76 12.82
C ILE A 462 -13.53 -22.54 11.31
N PHE A 463 -14.76 -22.48 10.81
CA PHE A 463 -15.11 -22.27 9.39
C PHE A 463 -15.95 -21.01 9.16
N THR A 464 -16.01 -20.09 10.13
CA THR A 464 -16.83 -18.87 10.00
C THR A 464 -16.47 -18.11 8.72
N GLU A 465 -17.48 -17.81 7.88
CA GLU A 465 -17.33 -17.12 6.59
C GLU A 465 -16.40 -17.82 5.57
N ALA A 466 -16.05 -19.10 5.79
CA ALA A 466 -15.25 -19.86 4.83
C ALA A 466 -16.06 -20.24 3.57
N ASP A 467 -15.38 -20.34 2.43
CA ASP A 467 -15.99 -20.86 1.21
C ASP A 467 -15.71 -22.36 1.07
N LEU A 468 -16.78 -23.19 1.14
CA LEU A 468 -16.68 -24.64 1.10
C LEU A 468 -17.17 -25.25 -0.22
N ASP A 469 -17.23 -24.47 -1.30
CA ASP A 469 -17.74 -25.00 -2.57
C ASP A 469 -16.92 -26.21 -3.03
N LYS A 470 -17.59 -27.34 -3.25
CA LYS A 470 -16.96 -28.62 -3.64
C LYS A 470 -15.92 -29.18 -2.67
N ALA A 471 -15.83 -28.69 -1.44
CA ALA A 471 -14.98 -29.31 -0.43
C ALA A 471 -15.53 -30.71 -0.07
N ASP A 472 -14.65 -31.70 0.06
CA ASP A 472 -15.00 -33.08 0.39
C ASP A 472 -14.68 -33.37 1.86
N PHE A 473 -15.71 -33.52 2.70
CA PHE A 473 -15.58 -33.87 4.12
C PHE A 473 -15.91 -35.35 4.39
N SER A 474 -15.85 -36.23 3.40
CA SER A 474 -16.18 -37.65 3.57
C SER A 474 -15.36 -38.29 4.71
N GLY A 475 -16.03 -38.84 5.73
CA GLY A 475 -15.34 -39.47 6.86
C GLY A 475 -14.64 -38.51 7.83
N ALA A 476 -14.70 -37.19 7.61
CA ALA A 476 -14.07 -36.20 8.47
C ALA A 476 -14.68 -36.18 9.88
N ASN A 477 -13.84 -35.94 10.90
CA ASN A 477 -14.30 -35.68 12.25
C ASN A 477 -14.61 -34.20 12.43
N LEU A 478 -15.89 -33.84 12.54
CA LEU A 478 -16.36 -32.46 12.70
C LEU A 478 -16.83 -32.13 14.13
N ALA A 479 -16.44 -32.94 15.13
CA ALA A 479 -16.86 -32.73 16.51
C ALA A 479 -16.48 -31.31 17.02
N SER A 480 -17.44 -30.58 17.58
CA SER A 480 -17.23 -29.22 18.10
C SER A 480 -16.74 -28.21 17.07
N VAL A 481 -16.99 -28.45 15.78
CA VAL A 481 -16.72 -27.48 14.73
C VAL A 481 -17.53 -26.19 14.96
N ILE A 482 -16.88 -25.06 14.74
CA ILE A 482 -17.51 -23.73 14.77
C ILE A 482 -17.72 -23.29 13.34
N SER A 483 -18.95 -22.95 12.98
CA SER A 483 -19.28 -22.43 11.65
C SER A 483 -20.34 -21.35 11.76
N GLY A 484 -20.46 -20.53 10.72
CA GLY A 484 -21.43 -19.46 10.60
C GLY A 484 -21.15 -18.70 9.32
N ASP A 485 -22.19 -18.35 8.57
CA ASP A 485 -22.09 -17.65 7.29
C ASP A 485 -21.16 -18.30 6.25
N VAL A 486 -20.96 -19.62 6.34
CA VAL A 486 -20.26 -20.42 5.33
C VAL A 486 -20.95 -20.31 3.96
N SER A 487 -20.15 -20.16 2.91
CA SER A 487 -20.62 -20.19 1.52
C SER A 487 -20.29 -21.51 0.80
N GLY A 488 -20.78 -21.64 -0.43
CA GLY A 488 -20.53 -22.80 -1.28
C GLY A 488 -21.41 -24.01 -0.95
N SER A 489 -21.32 -25.03 -1.80
CA SER A 489 -21.96 -26.33 -1.56
C SER A 489 -20.89 -27.41 -1.45
N PRO A 490 -20.62 -27.95 -0.23
CA PRO A 490 -19.70 -29.07 -0.07
C PRO A 490 -20.05 -30.23 -0.98
N GLU A 491 -19.05 -30.88 -1.56
CA GLU A 491 -19.24 -32.05 -2.43
C GLU A 491 -19.78 -33.23 -1.62
N ALA A 492 -19.23 -33.43 -0.42
CA ALA A 492 -19.69 -34.44 0.53
C ALA A 492 -19.50 -33.99 1.97
N LEU A 493 -20.33 -34.54 2.85
CA LEU A 493 -20.30 -34.37 4.31
C LEU A 493 -20.31 -35.74 4.98
N PRO A 494 -19.80 -35.87 6.23
CA PRO A 494 -19.90 -37.11 6.98
C PRO A 494 -21.36 -37.55 7.18
N GLU A 495 -21.58 -38.84 7.41
CA GLU A 495 -22.93 -39.36 7.66
C GLU A 495 -23.59 -38.63 8.83
N GLY A 496 -24.82 -38.14 8.63
CA GLY A 496 -25.58 -37.38 9.62
C GLY A 496 -25.35 -35.86 9.61
N TRP A 497 -24.37 -35.35 8.85
CA TRP A 497 -24.07 -33.92 8.75
C TRP A 497 -24.75 -33.25 7.55
N LYS A 498 -25.11 -31.98 7.72
CA LYS A 498 -25.68 -31.12 6.67
C LYS A 498 -25.20 -29.69 6.80
N LEU A 499 -25.03 -28.99 5.68
CA LEU A 499 -24.87 -27.54 5.68
C LEU A 499 -26.27 -26.89 5.74
N ILE A 500 -26.55 -26.17 6.81
CA ILE A 500 -27.83 -25.51 7.07
C ILE A 500 -27.58 -24.01 7.19
N ARG A 501 -27.96 -23.25 6.17
CA ARG A 501 -27.89 -21.78 6.15
C ARG A 501 -26.54 -21.22 6.65
N GLY A 502 -25.43 -21.78 6.17
CA GLY A 502 -24.08 -21.36 6.57
C GLY A 502 -23.51 -22.02 7.82
N TYR A 503 -24.21 -23.01 8.40
CA TYR A 503 -23.74 -23.79 9.55
C TYR A 503 -23.57 -25.27 9.20
N LEU A 504 -22.36 -25.80 9.40
CA LEU A 504 -22.09 -27.24 9.40
C LEU A 504 -22.77 -27.85 10.63
N SER A 505 -23.86 -28.58 10.38
CA SER A 505 -24.78 -29.03 11.41
C SER A 505 -24.78 -30.55 11.52
N GLY A 506 -24.56 -31.05 12.74
CA GLY A 506 -24.50 -32.46 13.09
C GLY A 506 -24.19 -32.64 14.59
N PRO A 507 -23.80 -33.85 15.02
CA PRO A 507 -23.47 -34.12 16.41
C PRO A 507 -22.35 -33.24 16.94
N SER A 508 -22.50 -32.74 18.17
CA SER A 508 -21.53 -31.90 18.88
C SER A 508 -21.14 -30.58 18.20
N ALA A 509 -21.79 -30.18 17.10
CA ALA A 509 -21.49 -28.93 16.38
C ALA A 509 -21.79 -27.69 17.23
N VAL A 510 -21.03 -26.61 17.05
CA VAL A 510 -21.32 -25.31 17.66
C VAL A 510 -22.22 -24.51 16.71
N LEU A 511 -23.51 -24.44 17.04
CA LEU A 511 -24.58 -23.85 16.23
C LEU A 511 -25.11 -22.56 16.85
N THR A 512 -24.26 -21.85 17.59
CA THR A 512 -24.65 -20.65 18.32
C THR A 512 -25.20 -19.59 17.37
N GLY A 513 -26.46 -19.18 17.60
CA GLY A 513 -27.16 -18.18 16.79
C GLY A 513 -27.73 -18.67 15.46
N ALA A 514 -27.61 -19.95 15.12
CA ALA A 514 -28.08 -20.48 13.83
C ALA A 514 -29.60 -20.34 13.64
N ASP A 515 -30.04 -20.13 12.40
CA ASP A 515 -31.47 -20.07 12.04
C ASP A 515 -31.91 -21.38 11.37
N PHE A 516 -32.77 -22.12 12.06
CA PHE A 516 -33.35 -23.39 11.60
C PHE A 516 -34.74 -23.22 10.97
N SER A 517 -35.18 -22.00 10.66
CA SER A 517 -36.51 -21.78 10.10
C SER A 517 -36.70 -22.51 8.75
N GLY A 518 -37.82 -23.22 8.60
CA GLY A 518 -38.16 -23.98 7.39
C GLY A 518 -37.24 -25.18 7.08
N VAL A 519 -36.39 -25.60 8.03
CA VAL A 519 -35.47 -26.73 7.85
C VAL A 519 -36.21 -28.06 8.07
N ASN A 520 -35.89 -29.07 7.27
CA ASN A 520 -36.33 -30.44 7.49
C ASN A 520 -35.26 -31.25 8.23
N LEU A 521 -35.54 -31.61 9.48
CA LEU A 521 -34.66 -32.34 10.38
C LEU A 521 -34.87 -33.86 10.39
N GLU A 522 -35.68 -34.41 9.49
CA GLU A 522 -35.94 -35.86 9.43
C GLU A 522 -34.63 -36.68 9.47
N GLY A 523 -34.50 -37.52 10.49
CA GLY A 523 -33.36 -38.42 10.69
C GLY A 523 -32.04 -37.75 11.07
N MET A 524 -32.02 -36.44 11.33
CA MET A 524 -30.81 -35.70 11.69
C MET A 524 -30.43 -35.91 13.16
N ASP A 525 -29.15 -36.16 13.42
CA ASP A 525 -28.59 -36.25 14.77
C ASP A 525 -27.93 -34.92 15.14
N LEU A 526 -28.46 -34.25 16.16
CA LEU A 526 -27.92 -33.04 16.77
C LEU A 526 -27.51 -33.29 18.22
N SER A 527 -27.26 -34.55 18.61
CA SER A 527 -26.78 -34.89 19.95
C SER A 527 -25.57 -34.04 20.35
N GLU A 528 -25.56 -33.55 21.59
CA GLU A 528 -24.47 -32.75 22.16
C GLU A 528 -24.17 -31.42 21.43
N ALA A 529 -24.92 -31.02 20.40
CA ALA A 529 -24.71 -29.76 19.71
C ALA A 529 -24.97 -28.54 20.63
N GLU A 530 -24.13 -27.51 20.53
CA GLU A 530 -24.35 -26.24 21.21
C GLU A 530 -25.33 -25.38 20.41
N MET A 531 -26.57 -25.27 20.88
CA MET A 531 -27.65 -24.57 20.18
C MET A 531 -28.03 -23.23 20.83
N SER A 532 -27.11 -22.61 21.58
CA SER A 532 -27.34 -21.33 22.25
C SER A 532 -27.76 -20.25 21.23
N GLY A 533 -28.87 -19.55 21.47
CA GLY A 533 -29.35 -18.49 20.57
C GLY A 533 -29.98 -18.97 19.26
N VAL A 534 -30.11 -20.28 19.03
CA VAL A 534 -30.75 -20.82 17.83
C VAL A 534 -32.19 -20.29 17.71
N SER A 535 -32.53 -19.84 16.51
CA SER A 535 -33.88 -19.43 16.13
C SER A 535 -34.51 -20.48 15.21
N SER A 536 -35.84 -20.59 15.21
CA SER A 536 -36.53 -21.57 14.38
C SER A 536 -37.98 -21.17 14.11
N GLY A 537 -38.59 -21.83 13.12
CA GLY A 537 -40.01 -21.73 12.80
C GLY A 537 -40.36 -22.48 11.54
N GLY A 538 -41.42 -23.30 11.58
CA GLY A 538 -41.80 -24.16 10.46
C GLY A 538 -40.78 -25.28 10.18
N VAL A 539 -40.09 -25.76 11.21
CA VAL A 539 -39.23 -26.95 11.14
C VAL A 539 -40.09 -28.19 10.87
N GLU A 540 -39.66 -29.03 9.94
CA GLU A 540 -40.34 -30.27 9.54
C GLU A 540 -39.50 -31.51 9.87
N GLY A 541 -40.13 -32.68 9.86
CA GLY A 541 -39.47 -33.97 10.12
C GLY A 541 -39.21 -34.25 11.60
N ILE A 542 -38.82 -35.49 11.89
CA ILE A 542 -38.48 -35.95 13.24
C ILE A 542 -36.95 -36.13 13.31
N PRO A 543 -36.23 -35.33 14.11
CA PRO A 543 -34.80 -35.55 14.33
C PRO A 543 -34.55 -36.89 15.01
N LEU A 544 -33.41 -37.52 14.70
CA LEU A 544 -32.97 -38.74 15.34
C LEU A 544 -32.68 -38.49 16.82
N GLN A 545 -31.99 -37.39 17.12
CA GLN A 545 -31.68 -36.96 18.48
C GLN A 545 -31.45 -35.43 18.51
N LEU A 546 -31.89 -34.80 19.60
CA LEU A 546 -31.63 -33.41 19.95
C LEU A 546 -30.73 -33.35 21.19
N PRO A 547 -30.04 -32.23 21.45
CA PRO A 547 -29.29 -32.06 22.70
C PRO A 547 -30.22 -32.13 23.93
N ASP A 548 -29.64 -32.43 25.09
CA ASP A 548 -30.39 -32.50 26.33
C ASP A 548 -31.15 -31.19 26.62
N GLY A 549 -32.45 -31.31 26.88
CA GLY A 549 -33.33 -30.18 27.15
C GLY A 549 -33.94 -29.50 25.93
N TRP A 550 -33.60 -29.92 24.71
CA TRP A 550 -34.22 -29.43 23.47
C TRP A 550 -35.35 -30.33 22.99
N ASN A 551 -36.41 -29.72 22.47
CA ASN A 551 -37.59 -30.40 21.92
C ASN A 551 -38.06 -29.71 20.64
N LEU A 552 -38.64 -30.49 19.71
CA LEU A 552 -39.36 -29.96 18.56
C LEU A 552 -40.85 -29.88 18.88
N ILE A 553 -41.39 -28.68 19.03
CA ILE A 553 -42.78 -28.42 19.42
C ILE A 553 -43.44 -27.57 18.33
N ASN A 554 -44.47 -28.12 17.66
CA ASN A 554 -45.24 -27.42 16.61
C ASN A 554 -44.36 -26.72 15.55
N GLY A 555 -43.25 -27.35 15.15
CA GLY A 555 -42.31 -26.80 14.16
C GLY A 555 -41.32 -25.76 14.70
N TYR A 556 -41.13 -25.69 16.01
CA TYR A 556 -40.13 -24.85 16.67
C TYR A 556 -39.20 -25.69 17.54
N LEU A 557 -37.91 -25.44 17.45
CA LEU A 557 -36.89 -25.94 18.35
C LEU A 557 -36.92 -25.12 19.63
N ILE A 558 -37.36 -25.73 20.72
CA ILE A 558 -37.48 -25.11 22.03
C ILE A 558 -36.51 -25.79 22.99
N GLY A 559 -35.62 -25.02 23.58
CA GLY A 559 -34.64 -25.51 24.55
C GLY A 559 -33.90 -24.37 25.25
N PRO A 560 -32.91 -24.69 26.08
CA PRO A 560 -32.15 -23.71 26.83
C PRO A 560 -31.46 -22.70 25.88
N ARG A 561 -31.55 -21.41 26.22
CA ARG A 561 -30.97 -20.28 25.48
C ARG A 561 -31.47 -20.11 24.05
N ALA A 562 -32.53 -20.80 23.62
CA ALA A 562 -33.14 -20.58 22.31
C ALA A 562 -33.57 -19.12 22.11
N ASN A 563 -33.46 -18.62 20.89
CA ASN A 563 -34.04 -17.33 20.51
C ASN A 563 -35.50 -17.53 20.07
N LEU A 564 -36.43 -17.22 20.97
CA LEU A 564 -37.87 -17.32 20.77
C LEU A 564 -38.50 -16.00 20.34
N SER A 565 -37.70 -15.04 19.86
CA SER A 565 -38.23 -13.75 19.40
C SER A 565 -39.09 -13.94 18.14
N GLY A 566 -40.29 -13.39 18.15
CA GLY A 566 -41.24 -13.45 17.04
C GLY A 566 -42.03 -14.77 16.92
N ILE A 567 -41.83 -15.71 17.83
CA ILE A 567 -42.54 -17.01 17.84
C ILE A 567 -44.06 -16.84 17.95
N ASP A 568 -44.82 -17.70 17.27
CA ASP A 568 -46.27 -17.85 17.46
C ASP A 568 -46.54 -19.07 18.34
N LEU A 569 -46.93 -18.84 19.58
CA LEU A 569 -47.15 -19.87 20.59
C LEU A 569 -48.55 -20.50 20.54
N LYS A 570 -49.39 -20.12 19.58
CA LYS A 570 -50.78 -20.56 19.53
C LYS A 570 -50.88 -22.09 19.67
N GLU A 571 -51.62 -22.54 20.69
CA GLU A 571 -51.90 -23.95 20.98
C GLU A 571 -50.65 -24.81 21.33
N MET A 572 -49.49 -24.19 21.60
CA MET A 572 -48.30 -24.92 22.05
C MET A 572 -48.37 -25.28 23.54
N ASP A 573 -48.07 -26.54 23.87
CA ASP A 573 -47.85 -26.97 25.25
C ASP A 573 -46.36 -26.91 25.58
N LEU A 574 -45.97 -25.89 26.36
CA LEU A 574 -44.60 -25.69 26.83
C LEU A 574 -44.41 -26.11 28.29
N SER A 575 -45.38 -26.79 28.92
CA SER A 575 -45.35 -27.07 30.36
C SER A 575 -44.11 -27.86 30.83
N GLN A 576 -43.50 -28.64 29.95
CA GLN A 576 -42.28 -29.42 30.20
C GLN A 576 -41.05 -28.89 29.44
N ALA A 577 -41.17 -27.74 28.78
CA ALA A 577 -40.07 -27.16 28.02
C ALA A 577 -39.00 -26.56 28.93
N ASN A 578 -37.72 -26.76 28.59
CA ASN A 578 -36.62 -26.08 29.26
C ASN A 578 -36.45 -24.69 28.63
N LEU A 579 -36.97 -23.66 29.30
CA LEU A 579 -36.90 -22.27 28.84
C LEU A 579 -35.73 -21.48 29.47
N ASN A 580 -34.76 -22.16 30.07
CA ASN A 580 -33.67 -21.49 30.77
C ASN A 580 -32.84 -20.61 29.83
N GLY A 581 -32.67 -19.33 30.12
CA GLY A 581 -31.81 -18.44 29.33
C GLY A 581 -32.37 -18.00 27.98
N ILE A 582 -33.61 -18.33 27.62
CA ILE A 582 -34.17 -18.00 26.29
C ILE A 582 -34.17 -16.48 26.04
N SER A 583 -33.94 -16.08 24.80
CA SER A 583 -34.20 -14.70 24.35
C SER A 583 -35.64 -14.60 23.89
N SER A 584 -36.34 -13.53 24.30
CA SER A 584 -37.75 -13.33 23.95
C SER A 584 -38.02 -11.91 23.49
N GLY A 585 -38.99 -11.77 22.58
CA GLY A 585 -39.56 -10.49 22.16
C GLY A 585 -40.55 -10.67 21.02
N SER A 586 -41.55 -9.80 20.91
CA SER A 586 -42.58 -9.87 19.84
C SER A 586 -43.30 -11.23 19.71
N VAL A 587 -43.43 -11.97 20.81
CA VAL A 587 -44.15 -13.25 20.92
C VAL A 587 -45.64 -13.05 20.64
N LYS A 588 -46.25 -14.00 19.93
CA LYS A 588 -47.67 -13.98 19.52
C LYS A 588 -48.38 -15.28 19.92
N GLY A 589 -49.71 -15.27 19.86
CA GLY A 589 -50.54 -16.43 20.14
C GLY A 589 -50.68 -16.72 21.64
N GLU A 590 -51.70 -17.51 21.99
CA GLU A 590 -51.91 -17.99 23.35
C GLU A 590 -51.47 -19.47 23.44
N PRO A 591 -50.49 -19.80 24.30
CA PRO A 591 -50.05 -21.18 24.51
C PRO A 591 -51.11 -22.01 25.22
N ALA A 592 -51.12 -23.31 24.98
CA ALA A 592 -51.96 -24.26 25.70
C ALA A 592 -51.52 -24.41 27.17
N ALA A 593 -50.21 -24.37 27.43
CA ALA A 593 -49.63 -24.34 28.77
C ALA A 593 -48.21 -23.76 28.75
N LEU A 594 -47.80 -23.15 29.87
CA LEU A 594 -46.45 -22.68 30.13
C LEU A 594 -45.89 -23.38 31.39
N PRO A 595 -44.56 -23.43 31.57
CA PRO A 595 -43.97 -23.88 32.83
C PRO A 595 -44.39 -23.01 34.01
N GLU A 596 -44.27 -23.55 35.23
CA GLU A 596 -44.56 -22.79 36.45
C GLU A 596 -43.70 -21.51 36.52
N ASN A 597 -44.32 -20.39 36.89
CA ASN A 597 -43.71 -19.06 36.95
C ASN A 597 -43.32 -18.42 35.60
N TRP A 598 -43.82 -18.95 34.47
CA TRP A 598 -43.69 -18.32 33.15
C TRP A 598 -45.02 -17.72 32.68
N ASN A 599 -44.97 -16.51 32.11
CA ASN A 599 -46.13 -15.79 31.59
C ASN A 599 -45.78 -15.04 30.29
N ILE A 600 -46.80 -14.65 29.52
CA ILE A 600 -46.61 -13.72 28.39
C ILE A 600 -46.98 -12.31 28.85
N VAL A 601 -46.02 -11.40 28.76
CA VAL A 601 -46.17 -10.00 29.19
C VAL A 601 -45.71 -9.09 28.06
N LYS A 602 -46.62 -8.25 27.54
CA LYS A 602 -46.33 -7.31 26.44
C LYS A 602 -45.56 -7.93 25.25
N GLY A 603 -45.88 -9.17 24.88
CA GLY A 603 -45.20 -9.88 23.79
C GLY A 603 -43.84 -10.47 24.16
N TYR A 604 -43.56 -10.67 25.45
CA TYR A 604 -42.38 -11.38 25.94
C TYR A 604 -42.80 -12.61 26.75
N LEU A 605 -42.14 -13.74 26.55
CA LEU A 605 -42.09 -14.84 27.51
C LEU A 605 -41.23 -14.40 28.68
N VAL A 606 -41.88 -14.19 29.82
CA VAL A 606 -41.26 -13.71 31.05
C VAL A 606 -41.32 -14.80 32.10
N GLY A 607 -40.15 -15.15 32.63
CA GLY A 607 -39.97 -16.11 33.70
C GLY A 607 -38.50 -16.16 34.16
N PRO A 608 -38.15 -17.07 35.06
CA PRO A 608 -36.79 -17.18 35.58
C PRO A 608 -35.77 -17.39 34.47
N THR A 609 -34.61 -16.73 34.56
CA THR A 609 -33.47 -16.80 33.64
C THR A 609 -33.70 -16.29 32.21
N ALA A 610 -34.90 -15.83 31.86
CA ALA A 610 -35.16 -15.26 30.55
C ALA A 610 -34.23 -14.08 30.25
N ASN A 611 -33.73 -14.01 29.01
CA ASN A 611 -33.09 -12.82 28.48
C ASN A 611 -34.16 -11.85 27.98
N LEU A 612 -34.39 -10.79 28.75
CA LEU A 612 -35.42 -9.78 28.54
C LEU A 612 -34.81 -8.44 28.16
N GLN A 613 -33.56 -8.43 27.69
CA GLN A 613 -32.84 -7.23 27.33
C GLN A 613 -33.69 -6.30 26.44
N GLU A 614 -33.65 -4.99 26.72
CA GLU A 614 -34.38 -3.92 26.02
C GLU A 614 -35.92 -4.01 26.08
N ALA A 615 -36.49 -4.93 26.86
CA ALA A 615 -37.94 -5.05 26.96
C ALA A 615 -38.58 -3.80 27.59
N ASN A 616 -39.72 -3.38 27.04
CA ASN A 616 -40.50 -2.27 27.60
C ASN A 616 -41.69 -2.79 28.41
N PHE A 617 -41.51 -2.83 29.72
CA PHE A 617 -42.54 -3.23 30.69
C PHE A 617 -43.10 -2.07 31.51
N SER A 618 -43.13 -0.86 30.94
CA SER A 618 -43.74 0.27 31.63
C SER A 618 -45.20 0.00 32.03
N GLU A 619 -45.63 0.43 33.22
CA GLU A 619 -47.02 0.27 33.69
C GLU A 619 -47.52 -1.19 33.80
N VAL A 620 -46.61 -2.18 33.78
CA VAL A 620 -46.95 -3.61 33.92
C VAL A 620 -47.02 -4.01 35.39
N ASP A 621 -47.92 -4.92 35.73
CA ASP A 621 -47.98 -5.57 37.05
C ASP A 621 -47.17 -6.87 37.07
N PHE A 622 -46.07 -6.86 37.80
CA PHE A 622 -45.18 -7.99 38.11
C PHE A 622 -45.25 -8.40 39.58
N SER A 623 -46.32 -8.02 40.31
CA SER A 623 -46.43 -8.41 41.71
C SER A 623 -46.35 -9.93 41.87
N ASP A 624 -45.52 -10.35 42.83
CA ASP A 624 -45.19 -11.75 43.14
C ASP A 624 -44.54 -12.54 41.96
N ALA A 625 -44.10 -11.87 40.88
CA ALA A 625 -43.47 -12.52 39.74
C ALA A 625 -42.06 -13.04 40.06
N ASN A 626 -41.68 -14.15 39.43
CA ASN A 626 -40.33 -14.72 39.55
C ASN A 626 -39.47 -14.38 38.34
N LEU A 627 -38.55 -13.44 38.51
CA LEU A 627 -37.60 -12.97 37.50
C LEU A 627 -36.15 -13.31 37.89
N SER A 628 -35.94 -14.34 38.72
CA SER A 628 -34.60 -14.71 39.18
C SER A 628 -33.70 -15.13 38.02
N GLY A 629 -32.45 -14.68 38.01
CA GLY A 629 -31.47 -15.03 36.97
C GLY A 629 -31.70 -14.38 35.61
N THR A 630 -32.71 -13.51 35.46
CA THR A 630 -33.02 -12.87 34.18
C THR A 630 -31.93 -11.88 33.75
N ASN A 631 -31.74 -11.70 32.44
CA ASN A 631 -30.97 -10.58 31.92
C ASN A 631 -31.90 -9.39 31.69
N LEU A 632 -31.67 -8.31 32.46
CA LEU A 632 -32.51 -7.11 32.49
C LEU A 632 -31.81 -5.88 31.92
N THR A 633 -30.66 -6.03 31.23
CA THR A 633 -29.96 -4.90 30.59
C THR A 633 -30.94 -4.07 29.75
N ASP A 634 -30.93 -2.74 29.95
CA ASP A 634 -31.78 -1.77 29.23
C ASP A 634 -33.30 -1.99 29.33
N VAL A 635 -33.79 -2.76 30.32
CA VAL A 635 -35.23 -2.96 30.53
C VAL A 635 -35.90 -1.71 31.10
N ASN A 636 -37.09 -1.38 30.61
CA ASN A 636 -37.90 -0.28 31.11
C ASN A 636 -39.02 -0.79 32.03
N PHE A 637 -38.91 -0.53 33.34
CA PHE A 637 -39.94 -0.78 34.36
C PHE A 637 -40.62 0.51 34.86
N THR A 638 -40.63 1.60 34.07
CA THR A 638 -41.28 2.86 34.44
C THR A 638 -42.73 2.61 34.86
N LYS A 639 -43.11 2.99 36.09
CA LYS A 639 -44.44 2.79 36.68
C LYS A 639 -44.89 1.32 36.79
N ALA A 640 -43.99 0.35 36.64
CA ALA A 640 -44.31 -1.05 36.83
C ALA A 640 -44.54 -1.37 38.32
N ASN A 641 -45.40 -2.32 38.62
CA ASN A 641 -45.59 -2.84 39.97
C ASN A 641 -44.73 -4.10 40.17
N LEU A 642 -43.60 -3.97 40.86
CA LEU A 642 -42.67 -5.07 41.16
C LEU A 642 -42.81 -5.56 42.62
N LYS A 643 -43.97 -5.37 43.25
CA LYS A 643 -44.16 -5.75 44.65
C LYS A 643 -43.89 -7.24 44.86
N ASN A 644 -43.03 -7.59 45.81
CA ASN A 644 -42.59 -8.97 46.10
C ASN A 644 -41.94 -9.71 44.91
N THR A 645 -41.56 -9.04 43.83
CA THR A 645 -40.92 -9.68 42.69
C THR A 645 -39.56 -10.26 43.09
N ASN A 646 -39.27 -11.48 42.63
CA ASN A 646 -37.97 -12.10 42.86
C ASN A 646 -36.99 -11.76 41.73
N LEU A 647 -35.98 -10.94 42.01
CA LEU A 647 -34.89 -10.58 41.09
C LEU A 647 -33.58 -11.28 41.45
N PHE A 648 -33.57 -12.27 42.37
CA PHE A 648 -32.33 -12.90 42.81
C PHE A 648 -31.51 -13.45 41.64
N GLY A 649 -30.23 -13.09 41.55
CA GLY A 649 -29.32 -13.51 40.48
C GLY A 649 -29.56 -12.87 39.10
N ALA A 650 -30.51 -11.93 38.97
CA ALA A 650 -30.69 -11.19 37.72
C ALA A 650 -29.47 -10.30 37.41
N THR A 651 -29.16 -10.13 36.13
CA THR A 651 -28.05 -9.32 35.61
C THR A 651 -28.56 -8.05 34.92
N GLY A 652 -27.70 -7.04 34.76
CA GLY A 652 -28.04 -5.83 34.00
C GLY A 652 -28.92 -4.80 34.72
N LEU A 653 -29.12 -4.94 36.03
CA LEU A 653 -29.96 -4.04 36.83
C LEU A 653 -29.51 -2.57 36.82
N ASP A 654 -28.21 -2.33 36.59
CA ASP A 654 -27.64 -0.97 36.49
C ASP A 654 -28.20 -0.16 35.31
N ASP A 655 -28.67 -0.85 34.27
CA ASP A 655 -29.18 -0.27 33.02
C ASP A 655 -30.72 -0.20 32.99
N VAL A 656 -31.38 -0.57 34.09
CA VAL A 656 -32.84 -0.65 34.18
C VAL A 656 -33.47 0.68 34.58
N GLU A 657 -34.58 1.04 33.95
CA GLU A 657 -35.36 2.23 34.30
C GLU A 657 -36.49 1.90 35.28
N PHE A 658 -36.36 2.36 36.53
CA PHE A 658 -37.34 2.15 37.62
C PHE A 658 -38.19 3.39 37.93
N GLU A 659 -38.28 4.39 37.03
CA GLU A 659 -38.99 5.64 37.33
C GLU A 659 -40.45 5.36 37.77
N GLU A 660 -40.83 5.82 38.98
CA GLU A 660 -42.16 5.59 39.57
C GLU A 660 -42.58 4.10 39.76
N ALA A 661 -41.64 3.15 39.73
CA ALA A 661 -41.94 1.73 39.96
C ALA A 661 -42.27 1.43 41.45
N VAL A 662 -43.14 0.44 41.70
CA VAL A 662 -43.43 -0.07 43.06
C VAL A 662 -42.45 -1.18 43.38
N LEU A 663 -41.57 -0.97 44.36
CA LEU A 663 -40.46 -1.89 44.69
C LEU A 663 -40.62 -2.58 46.06
N ASP A 664 -41.80 -2.49 46.68
CA ASP A 664 -42.05 -3.03 48.01
C ASP A 664 -41.85 -4.54 48.07
N GLY A 665 -40.93 -5.02 48.91
CA GLY A 665 -40.72 -6.46 49.13
C GLY A 665 -39.95 -7.19 48.03
N VAL A 666 -39.38 -6.49 47.06
CA VAL A 666 -38.52 -7.07 46.01
C VAL A 666 -37.35 -7.85 46.63
N ILE A 667 -37.10 -9.06 46.13
CA ILE A 667 -35.90 -9.84 46.47
C ILE A 667 -34.81 -9.47 45.47
N LEU A 668 -33.75 -8.81 45.93
CA LEU A 668 -32.66 -8.32 45.08
C LEU A 668 -31.55 -9.38 44.90
N PRO A 669 -30.74 -9.30 43.83
CA PRO A 669 -29.50 -10.08 43.73
C PRO A 669 -28.49 -9.70 44.82
N GLU A 670 -27.50 -10.56 45.01
CA GLU A 670 -26.36 -10.28 45.89
C GLU A 670 -25.61 -9.02 45.44
N GLY A 671 -25.26 -8.14 46.39
CA GLY A 671 -24.59 -6.87 46.12
C GLY A 671 -25.51 -5.70 45.76
N TYR A 672 -26.83 -5.90 45.74
CA TYR A 672 -27.83 -4.83 45.56
C TYR A 672 -28.67 -4.58 46.82
N GLU A 673 -28.95 -3.31 47.10
CA GLU A 673 -29.74 -2.84 48.24
C GLU A 673 -30.77 -1.80 47.82
N TYR A 674 -31.87 -1.73 48.57
CA TYR A 674 -32.90 -0.69 48.41
C TYR A 674 -32.59 0.50 49.32
N ILE A 675 -32.27 1.66 48.73
CA ILE A 675 -31.87 2.88 49.44
C ILE A 675 -32.74 4.05 48.99
N ASN A 676 -33.54 4.60 49.91
CA ASN A 676 -34.33 5.83 49.71
C ASN A 676 -35.20 5.88 48.44
N GLY A 677 -35.84 4.77 48.06
CA GLY A 677 -36.69 4.71 46.87
C GLY A 677 -35.99 4.25 45.59
N TYR A 678 -34.72 3.82 45.67
CA TYR A 678 -33.92 3.37 44.53
C TYR A 678 -33.23 2.04 44.85
N ILE A 679 -32.96 1.25 43.80
CA ILE A 679 -32.08 0.07 43.87
C ILE A 679 -30.65 0.53 43.58
N ALA A 680 -29.69 0.18 44.44
CA ALA A 680 -28.28 0.53 44.30
C ALA A 680 -27.38 -0.69 44.58
N GLY A 681 -26.41 -0.98 43.71
CA GLY A 681 -25.54 -2.17 43.83
C GLY A 681 -24.87 -2.61 42.52
N GLY A 682 -24.24 -3.80 42.51
CA GLY A 682 -23.60 -4.43 41.33
C GLY A 682 -22.07 -4.45 41.36
N GLU A 683 -21.41 -5.10 40.38
CA GLU A 683 -19.97 -4.87 40.07
C GLU A 683 -19.76 -3.47 39.49
N ARG A 684 -20.13 -2.48 40.27
CA ARG A 684 -19.62 -1.14 40.25
C ARG A 684 -19.33 -0.78 41.70
N VAL A 685 -18.09 -1.06 42.10
CA VAL A 685 -17.38 0.01 42.79
C VAL A 685 -17.45 1.20 41.83
N VAL A 686 -18.00 2.33 42.25
CA VAL A 686 -17.56 3.60 41.70
C VAL A 686 -16.40 4.04 42.59
N PRO A 687 -15.14 3.79 42.20
CA PRO A 687 -14.05 4.57 42.73
C PRO A 687 -14.34 6.04 42.39
N TRP A 688 -13.98 6.92 43.32
CA TRP A 688 -14.04 8.38 43.28
C TRP A 688 -13.68 9.03 41.91
N SER A 689 -12.94 8.34 41.04
CA SER A 689 -12.54 8.77 39.68
C SER A 689 -13.65 8.78 38.61
N VAL A 690 -14.73 7.99 38.74
CA VAL A 690 -15.79 7.94 37.70
C VAL A 690 -16.89 8.98 37.96
N ALA A 691 -17.07 9.41 39.21
CA ALA A 691 -17.82 10.63 39.53
C ALA A 691 -17.15 11.88 38.89
N MET A 692 -15.82 11.88 38.80
CA MET A 692 -15.04 12.96 38.20
C MET A 692 -15.25 13.16 36.69
N THR A 693 -15.55 12.13 35.90
CA THR A 693 -15.71 12.33 34.44
C THR A 693 -17.07 12.96 34.08
N LYS A 694 -18.11 12.71 34.88
CA LYS A 694 -19.39 13.46 34.77
C LYS A 694 -19.19 14.93 35.16
N ILE A 695 -18.30 15.21 36.13
CA ILE A 695 -17.82 16.57 36.48
C ILE A 695 -17.00 17.18 35.32
N SER A 696 -16.14 16.43 34.63
CA SER A 696 -15.36 16.91 33.48
C SER A 696 -16.22 17.31 32.26
N ARG A 697 -17.37 16.64 32.03
CA ARG A 697 -18.32 17.08 30.98
C ARG A 697 -19.04 18.37 31.33
N LEU A 698 -19.33 18.60 32.61
CA LEU A 698 -19.82 19.89 33.10
C LEU A 698 -18.73 20.97 33.01
N GLN A 699 -17.46 20.63 33.29
CA GLN A 699 -16.28 21.48 33.13
C GLN A 699 -16.10 21.92 31.66
N LYS A 700 -16.20 20.99 30.70
CA LYS A 700 -16.10 21.32 29.27
C LYS A 700 -17.27 22.17 28.76
N ARG A 701 -18.47 22.02 29.35
CA ARG A 701 -19.62 22.88 29.03
C ARG A 701 -19.45 24.30 29.61
N ILE A 702 -18.74 24.44 30.72
CA ILE A 702 -18.29 25.72 31.30
C ILE A 702 -17.17 26.34 30.43
N ASP A 703 -16.27 25.52 29.87
CA ASP A 703 -15.26 25.95 28.90
C ASP A 703 -15.87 26.41 27.55
N GLU A 704 -16.91 25.73 27.06
CA GLU A 704 -17.68 26.14 25.87
C GLU A 704 -18.49 27.43 26.11
N LEU A 705 -19.01 27.65 27.33
CA LEU A 705 -19.69 28.89 27.72
C LEU A 705 -18.71 30.06 27.93
N SER A 706 -17.43 29.79 28.14
CA SER A 706 -16.37 30.82 28.26
C SER A 706 -15.65 31.12 26.95
N GLN A 707 -15.77 30.28 25.91
CA GLN A 707 -15.32 30.61 24.54
C GLN A 707 -16.31 31.48 23.74
N GLY A 708 -17.51 31.73 24.27
CA GLY A 708 -18.50 32.65 23.72
C GLY A 708 -18.42 34.08 24.27
N VAL A 709 -17.32 34.50 24.89
CA VAL A 709 -17.13 35.88 25.35
C VAL A 709 -16.31 36.64 24.31
N ASP A 710 -16.98 37.62 23.70
CA ASP A 710 -16.44 38.60 22.76
C ASP A 710 -15.15 39.24 23.34
N PRO A 711 -13.99 39.17 22.64
CA PRO A 711 -12.67 39.53 23.20
C PRO A 711 -12.47 41.01 23.56
N ASP A 712 -13.43 41.89 23.28
CA ASP A 712 -13.26 43.34 23.43
C ASP A 712 -13.63 43.94 24.81
N VAL A 713 -13.84 43.12 25.85
CA VAL A 713 -14.27 43.63 27.20
C VAL A 713 -13.55 42.98 28.40
N VAL A 714 -12.27 42.62 28.29
CA VAL A 714 -11.46 42.31 29.49
C VAL A 714 -10.20 43.15 29.51
N ILE A 715 -10.24 44.24 30.28
CA ILE A 715 -9.12 45.15 30.54
C ILE A 715 -8.52 44.76 31.89
N ASP A 716 -7.22 44.45 31.87
CA ASP A 716 -6.33 44.11 33.00
C ASP A 716 -6.41 42.66 33.51
N GLY A 717 -5.65 41.79 32.84
CA GLY A 717 -5.54 40.35 33.08
C GLY A 717 -5.00 39.96 34.46
N ARG A 718 -5.91 39.85 35.44
CA ARG A 718 -5.59 39.37 36.80
C ARG A 718 -6.65 38.42 37.34
N THR A 719 -6.51 37.13 37.05
CA THR A 719 -6.96 36.04 37.94
C THR A 719 -6.21 34.77 37.57
N LYS A 720 -5.42 34.23 38.50
CA LYS A 720 -4.83 32.88 38.41
C LYS A 720 -5.56 32.02 39.45
N SER A 721 -6.45 31.16 38.97
CA SER A 721 -7.11 30.04 39.68
C SER A 721 -8.19 30.36 40.74
N VAL A 722 -9.36 29.74 40.55
CA VAL A 722 -10.44 29.57 41.54
C VAL A 722 -10.36 28.12 42.04
N LEU A 723 -10.30 27.91 43.35
CA LEU A 723 -10.35 26.57 43.94
C LEU A 723 -11.72 26.36 44.59
N LEU A 724 -12.35 25.24 44.25
CA LEU A 724 -13.71 24.91 44.63
C LEU A 724 -13.68 23.50 45.24
N GLU A 725 -13.86 23.43 46.55
CA GLU A 725 -13.73 22.18 47.32
C GLU A 725 -15.04 21.85 48.03
N ALA A 726 -15.38 20.56 48.10
CA ALA A 726 -16.54 20.08 48.83
C ALA A 726 -16.12 19.55 50.20
N ASP A 727 -16.85 19.93 51.26
CA ASP A 727 -16.64 19.40 52.61
C ASP A 727 -17.10 17.93 52.66
N PRO A 728 -16.18 16.96 52.89
CA PRO A 728 -16.49 15.55 52.80
C PRO A 728 -17.36 15.03 53.96
N LEU A 729 -17.59 15.80 55.01
CA LEU A 729 -18.47 15.41 56.13
C LEU A 729 -19.89 15.98 56.00
N THR A 730 -20.09 17.07 55.25
CA THR A 730 -21.38 17.78 55.20
C THR A 730 -21.98 17.94 53.80
N GLY A 731 -21.19 17.85 52.73
CA GLY A 731 -21.64 17.99 51.35
C GLY A 731 -21.81 19.43 50.85
N ASP A 732 -21.41 20.43 51.64
CA ASP A 732 -21.40 21.85 51.23
C ASP A 732 -20.21 22.16 50.29
N LEU A 733 -20.39 23.13 49.37
CA LEU A 733 -19.32 23.64 48.49
C LEU A 733 -18.70 24.92 49.06
N ILE A 734 -17.39 24.93 49.20
CA ILE A 734 -16.59 26.08 49.66
C ILE A 734 -15.84 26.67 48.48
N LEU A 735 -15.99 27.99 48.31
CA LEU A 735 -15.33 28.77 47.26
C LEU A 735 -14.21 29.60 47.89
N THR A 736 -13.00 29.45 47.37
CA THR A 736 -11.81 30.15 47.85
C THR A 736 -11.21 31.02 46.75
N LEU A 737 -11.01 32.31 47.04
CA LEU A 737 -10.43 33.30 46.13
C LEU A 737 -9.12 33.85 46.71
N CYS A 738 -8.02 33.73 45.96
CA CYS A 738 -6.77 34.43 46.28
C CYS A 738 -6.74 35.79 45.55
N LEU A 739 -6.65 36.89 46.32
CA LEU A 739 -6.53 38.25 45.81
C LEU A 739 -5.22 38.87 46.32
N GLU A 740 -4.52 39.68 45.52
CA GLU A 740 -3.43 40.53 46.02
C GLU A 740 -3.99 41.72 46.82
N GLU A 741 -3.28 42.12 47.89
CA GLU A 741 -3.69 43.14 48.85
C GLU A 741 -4.19 44.44 48.20
N SER A 742 -5.42 44.83 48.55
CA SER A 742 -6.02 46.12 48.23
C SER A 742 -6.76 46.66 49.45
N ALA A 743 -6.78 47.98 49.61
CA ALA A 743 -7.25 48.71 50.80
C ALA A 743 -8.77 48.63 51.07
N ASP A 744 -9.55 47.81 50.33
CA ASP A 744 -11.01 47.72 50.42
C ASP A 744 -11.55 46.47 51.15
N LEU A 745 -10.70 45.65 51.78
CA LEU A 745 -11.09 44.40 52.47
C LEU A 745 -11.46 44.59 53.96
N VAL A 746 -12.45 45.44 54.27
CA VAL A 746 -12.77 45.82 55.67
C VAL A 746 -13.78 44.90 56.39
N ASN A 747 -14.34 43.85 55.76
CA ASN A 747 -15.37 43.00 56.40
C ASN A 747 -15.17 41.47 56.26
N TRP A 748 -13.94 40.97 56.23
CA TRP A 748 -13.68 39.53 56.15
C TRP A 748 -12.74 39.07 57.29
N ASP A 749 -13.08 37.97 57.95
CA ASP A 749 -12.27 37.41 59.06
C ASP A 749 -11.04 36.67 58.50
N PRO A 750 -9.80 37.01 58.95
CA PRO A 750 -8.59 36.42 58.42
C PRO A 750 -8.23 35.09 59.14
N VAL A 751 -7.87 34.07 58.35
CA VAL A 751 -7.15 32.88 58.82
C VAL A 751 -6.02 32.59 57.81
N GLU A 752 -4.77 32.72 58.27
CA GLU A 752 -3.52 32.32 57.58
C GLU A 752 -3.52 32.48 56.04
N ASP A 753 -3.79 33.71 55.58
CA ASP A 753 -3.63 34.21 54.20
C ASP A 753 -4.73 33.88 53.17
N VAL A 754 -5.97 33.57 53.60
CA VAL A 754 -7.10 33.32 52.69
C VAL A 754 -8.43 33.95 53.15
N TYR A 755 -9.21 34.49 52.19
CA TYR A 755 -10.56 35.05 52.41
C TYR A 755 -11.66 34.04 52.00
N THR A 756 -12.53 33.63 52.94
CA THR A 756 -13.61 32.65 52.69
C THR A 756 -15.02 33.22 52.94
N ARG A 757 -16.01 32.83 52.11
CA ARG A 757 -17.44 33.10 52.33
C ARG A 757 -18.30 31.87 52.05
N LYS A 758 -19.14 31.48 53.00
CA LYS A 758 -20.13 30.39 52.86
C LYS A 758 -21.42 30.91 52.21
N ILE A 759 -21.92 30.25 51.16
CA ILE A 759 -23.21 30.57 50.53
C ILE A 759 -24.16 29.38 50.73
N ALA A 760 -25.27 29.61 51.42
CA ALA A 760 -26.33 28.60 51.56
C ALA A 760 -27.35 28.75 50.42
N LEU A 761 -27.74 27.64 49.80
CA LEU A 761 -28.80 27.61 48.78
C LEU A 761 -30.18 27.38 49.44
N PRO A 762 -31.27 28.02 48.94
CA PRO A 762 -32.59 27.86 49.55
C PRO A 762 -33.25 26.52 49.22
N GLU A 763 -33.96 25.94 50.20
CA GLU A 763 -34.82 24.78 50.04
C GLU A 763 -35.92 25.01 48.99
N GLY A 764 -36.12 24.04 48.08
CA GLY A 764 -37.37 23.91 47.34
C GLY A 764 -37.38 24.24 45.83
N LYS A 765 -36.25 24.21 45.11
CA LYS A 765 -36.28 24.24 43.63
C LYS A 765 -35.70 22.97 43.00
N LYS A 766 -36.61 22.16 42.44
CA LYS A 766 -36.36 20.98 41.59
C LYS A 766 -35.68 21.40 40.29
N PHE A 767 -34.73 20.60 39.82
CA PHE A 767 -34.38 20.52 38.41
C PHE A 767 -34.62 19.11 37.89
N TYR A 768 -35.37 19.05 36.78
CA TYR A 768 -35.61 17.87 35.96
C TYR A 768 -34.29 17.42 35.32
N ARG A 769 -34.04 16.11 35.31
CA ARG A 769 -32.96 15.55 34.49
C ARG A 769 -33.56 15.03 33.20
N PHE A 770 -33.15 15.64 32.09
CA PHE A 770 -33.36 15.11 30.76
C PHE A 770 -32.68 13.75 30.64
N SER A 771 -33.44 12.73 30.22
CA SER A 771 -32.89 11.50 29.66
C SER A 771 -31.98 11.88 28.49
N VAL A 772 -30.81 11.27 28.43
CA VAL A 772 -30.03 11.23 27.20
C VAL A 772 -29.86 9.75 26.87
N LYS A 773 -30.82 9.17 26.13
CA LYS A 773 -30.42 8.29 25.03
C LYS A 773 -30.20 9.17 23.81
N LYS A 774 -29.34 8.66 22.92
CA LYS A 774 -28.96 9.20 21.61
C LYS A 774 -30.09 9.95 20.90
#